data_AF-W3WNC8-F1
#
_entry.id   AF-W3WNC8-F1
#
_cell.length_a   1.000
_cell.length_b   1.000
_cell.length_c   1.000
_cell.angle_alpha   90.00
_cell.angle_beta   90.00
_cell.angle_gamma   90.00
#
_symmetry.space_group_name_H-M   'P 1'
#
loop_
_entity.id
_entity.type
_entity.pdbx_description
1 polymer ?
#
loop_
_entity_poly.entity_id
_entity_poly.type
_entity_poly.pdbx_seq_one_letter_code
_entity_poly.pdbx_strand_id
1 'polypeptide(L)'
;MEDEYIPSDALGPQRCNVCDKMTGLKLCSACKVVSYCGAADQATDRPHHKKACKAIKKAREHLEAEEARLRALPADMFRPADVFNTCVGRFWGILDTRDYMRARYAAADALLKVNTRVAVEKALDHLTDMLRLNRSDNMGLRSIVPALQLRLGREQECYDFLKWWATTGSQGDYDWGDTSLPHLDIRGADVLEGIGMFSRNSEVAHLVALTLLKLRLFLDLSRFEDPDYMDDIDDPDHKFDPYERSPGSLSRDLMRRDNVDLRSMTEKLQKQYHMLLSRVQEENPHFWSLLVDDAIDPVVPPMYSPGTKEEAMLVLYYCKQAWEESEDAILMVDADTAKLTPVYKGPNVAANAGTAQPSVGNLEKRRGTGKVFPSIFTPPSPTSEPEDHFPLSLLPPKHVSRFVHLHDRKKGLVYVDGACSNNGKLSPRAGWAVVYDDRYGLTDLKGRLESRGPFGEEYEATSNRAELRAAIAALRRKDWRDEGFECLVVATDSSYVVNGATAWARSWLRNGWTTSEGHAVKNKDLWELLLGEVERWDEQGLKIELWRIPREANTEADAAAKKAAGEMMEYEFTDGPAVLGSRALRYKVIAVGLDHQGLLEEQYPDLCSVIRNRGSLYQASGETSALQLLGLEVPPTVILITDGAVARLTKVWERIIDLLRGGVTVVLAGFFSSSLNEGQFTRLFAKIGLPWERGSYHRATVKLRHQSVPAHLHNSLPVEDSQKPLFVKNVDKSAIWYAESSNPNEGAVVFASVGNGKLGYVGDCSGSEASTAIIKAMCGLSP
;
A
#
# COMPACT_ATOMS: atom_id res chain seq x y z
N MET A 1 57.19 -2.50 -2.23
CA MET A 1 56.30 -1.40 -1.81
C MET A 1 55.09 -2.12 -1.28
N GLU A 2 55.00 -2.15 0.05
CA GLU A 2 53.97 -2.85 0.81
C GLU A 2 52.61 -2.27 0.43
N ASP A 3 51.69 -3.12 -0.01
CA ASP A 3 50.30 -2.75 -0.20
C ASP A 3 49.70 -2.47 1.19
N GLU A 4 49.57 -1.19 1.51
CA GLU A 4 48.97 -0.70 2.75
C GLU A 4 47.50 -1.16 2.83
N TYR A 5 47.24 -2.01 3.83
CA TYR A 5 45.94 -2.31 4.42
C TYR A 5 45.00 -1.10 4.39
N ILE A 6 43.91 -1.20 3.62
CA ILE A 6 42.89 -0.15 3.48
C ILE A 6 41.91 -0.26 4.66
N PRO A 7 41.80 0.76 5.54
CA PRO A 7 40.80 0.76 6.60
C PRO A 7 39.38 0.80 6.01
N SER A 8 38.54 -0.13 6.46
CA SER A 8 37.12 -0.23 6.10
C SER A 8 36.27 0.79 6.86
N ASP A 9 36.36 2.04 6.45
CA ASP A 9 35.50 3.07 7.03
C ASP A 9 34.24 3.23 6.18
N ALA A 10 33.10 3.48 6.81
CA ALA A 10 31.79 3.59 6.14
C ALA A 10 31.70 4.74 5.10
N LEU A 11 32.70 5.64 5.07
CA LEU A 11 32.91 6.68 4.07
C LEU A 11 33.98 6.35 3.00
N GLY A 12 34.64 5.21 3.14
CA GLY A 12 35.81 4.79 2.37
C GLY A 12 37.06 5.66 2.60
N PRO A 13 38.18 5.31 1.94
CA PRO A 13 39.38 6.12 1.97
C PRO A 13 39.18 7.46 1.25
N GLN A 14 40.00 8.45 1.61
CA GLN A 14 39.98 9.76 0.98
C GLN A 14 40.33 9.65 -0.52
N ARG A 15 39.45 10.16 -1.38
CA ARG A 15 39.60 10.11 -2.84
C ARG A 15 39.34 11.46 -3.52
N CYS A 16 39.81 11.61 -4.74
CA CYS A 16 39.50 12.75 -5.59
C CYS A 16 38.01 12.76 -5.95
N ASN A 17 37.33 13.90 -5.75
CA ASN A 17 35.88 14.02 -5.99
C ASN A 17 35.45 13.97 -7.48
N VAL A 18 36.38 13.69 -8.41
CA VAL A 18 36.14 13.68 -9.86
C VAL A 18 36.64 12.39 -10.51
N CYS A 19 37.84 11.94 -10.16
CA CYS A 19 38.49 10.80 -10.81
C CYS A 19 38.81 9.64 -9.85
N ASP A 20 38.32 9.70 -8.61
CA ASP A 20 38.40 8.66 -7.58
C ASP A 20 39.81 8.16 -7.18
N LYS A 21 40.88 8.79 -7.69
CA LYS A 21 42.25 8.52 -7.24
C LYS A 21 42.42 8.80 -5.75
N MET A 22 43.21 7.97 -5.07
CA MET A 22 43.42 8.06 -3.63
C MET A 22 44.76 8.73 -3.23
N THR A 23 45.70 8.87 -4.16
CA THR A 23 47.05 9.39 -3.90
C THR A 23 47.27 10.79 -4.48
N GLY A 24 48.19 11.56 -3.88
CA GLY A 24 48.58 12.89 -4.38
C GLY A 24 47.51 13.97 -4.23
N LEU A 25 46.57 13.79 -3.30
CA LEU A 25 45.39 14.65 -3.14
C LEU A 25 45.71 15.98 -2.45
N LYS A 26 45.10 17.05 -2.94
CA LYS A 26 45.11 18.37 -2.31
C LYS A 26 43.70 18.77 -1.89
N LEU A 27 43.58 19.29 -0.67
CA LEU A 27 42.31 19.82 -0.18
C LEU A 27 41.99 21.16 -0.86
N CYS A 28 40.70 21.39 -1.10
CA CYS A 28 40.21 22.68 -1.55
C CYS A 28 40.66 23.80 -0.60
N SER A 29 41.31 24.83 -1.14
CA SER A 29 41.82 25.96 -0.35
C SER A 29 40.74 26.73 0.43
N ALA A 30 39.49 26.71 -0.03
CA ALA A 30 38.37 27.40 0.61
C ALA A 30 37.69 26.56 1.70
N CYS A 31 37.13 25.39 1.38
CA CYS A 31 36.38 24.58 2.35
C CYS A 31 37.29 23.67 3.19
N LYS A 32 38.47 23.29 2.69
CA LYS A 32 39.45 22.40 3.34
C LYS A 32 38.92 21.00 3.69
N VAL A 33 37.92 20.50 2.94
CA VAL A 33 37.31 19.17 3.19
C VAL A 33 37.04 18.33 1.94
N VAL A 34 37.11 18.93 0.75
CA VAL A 34 37.02 18.21 -0.53
C VAL A 34 38.40 18.09 -1.13
N SER A 35 38.70 16.92 -1.70
CA SER A 35 40.02 16.55 -2.20
C SER A 35 40.04 16.44 -3.71
N TYR A 36 41.12 16.92 -4.32
CA TYR A 36 41.32 16.89 -5.77
C TYR A 36 42.76 16.51 -6.12
N CYS A 37 42.98 15.86 -7.26
CA CYS A 37 44.32 15.61 -7.78
C CYS A 37 45.01 16.91 -8.23
N GLY A 38 44.23 17.92 -8.62
CA GLY A 38 44.75 19.20 -9.07
C GLY A 38 43.67 20.23 -9.39
N ALA A 39 44.09 21.37 -9.93
CA ALA A 39 43.21 22.50 -10.23
C ALA A 39 42.18 22.18 -11.33
N ALA A 40 42.49 21.26 -12.25
CA ALA A 40 41.58 20.83 -13.30
C ALA A 40 40.34 20.12 -12.71
N ASP A 41 40.54 19.08 -11.91
CA ASP A 41 39.46 18.37 -11.22
C ASP A 41 38.63 19.32 -10.34
N GLN A 42 39.29 20.22 -9.62
CA GLN A 42 38.60 21.24 -8.83
C GLN A 42 37.72 22.17 -9.68
N ALA A 43 38.15 22.52 -10.89
CA ALA A 43 37.35 23.34 -11.82
C ALA A 43 36.14 22.56 -12.35
N THR A 44 36.30 21.27 -12.63
CA THR A 44 35.23 20.37 -13.08
C THR A 44 34.13 20.19 -12.02
N ASP A 45 34.51 19.98 -10.76
CA ASP A 45 33.56 19.81 -9.65
C ASP A 45 32.94 21.13 -9.16
N ARG A 46 33.52 22.28 -9.57
CA ARG A 46 33.12 23.60 -9.08
C ARG A 46 31.62 23.87 -9.17
N PRO A 47 30.86 23.54 -10.24
CA PRO A 47 29.43 23.79 -10.31
C PRO A 47 28.63 23.09 -9.20
N HIS A 48 28.99 21.85 -8.84
CA HIS A 48 28.30 21.04 -7.84
C HIS A 48 28.70 21.44 -6.41
N HIS A 49 30.01 21.57 -6.15
CA HIS A 49 30.54 21.85 -4.81
C HIS A 49 30.45 23.33 -4.38
N LYS A 50 30.31 24.30 -5.30
CA LYS A 50 30.43 25.75 -4.98
C LYS A 50 29.48 26.25 -3.90
N LYS A 51 28.25 25.74 -3.84
CA LYS A 51 27.26 26.16 -2.83
C LYS A 51 27.71 25.74 -1.42
N ALA A 52 28.00 24.45 -1.22
CA ALA A 52 28.49 23.92 0.05
C ALA A 52 29.84 24.54 0.45
N CYS A 53 30.75 24.70 -0.51
CA CYS A 53 32.06 25.33 -0.31
C CYS A 53 31.96 26.73 0.33
N LYS A 54 31.07 27.57 -0.21
CA LYS A 54 30.84 28.93 0.30
C LYS A 54 30.21 28.91 1.69
N ALA A 55 29.27 28.00 1.94
CA ALA A 55 28.62 27.87 3.24
C ALA A 55 29.63 27.49 4.33
N ILE A 56 30.48 26.48 4.08
CA ILE A 56 31.54 26.04 5.00
C ILE A 56 32.53 27.18 5.27
N LYS A 57 33.00 27.86 4.22
CA LYS A 57 33.93 28.98 4.38
C LYS A 57 33.32 30.09 5.25
N LYS A 58 32.09 30.51 4.96
CA LYS A 58 31.39 31.55 5.70
C LYS A 58 31.15 31.17 7.17
N ALA A 59 30.73 29.93 7.42
CA ALA A 59 30.50 29.45 8.78
C ALA A 59 31.79 29.42 9.61
N ARG A 60 32.91 28.99 9.00
CA ARG A 60 34.22 29.02 9.63
C ARG A 60 34.70 30.44 9.94
N GLU A 61 34.60 31.37 8.99
CA GLU A 61 34.97 32.78 9.21
C GLU A 61 34.12 33.44 10.30
N HIS A 62 32.83 33.09 10.37
CA HIS A 62 31.96 33.58 11.45
C HIS A 62 32.35 33.01 12.81
N LEU A 63 32.66 31.72 12.90
CA LEU A 63 33.17 31.09 14.13
C LEU A 63 34.48 31.75 14.58
N GLU A 64 35.43 31.97 13.67
CA GLU A 64 36.70 32.65 13.97
C GLU A 64 36.46 34.08 14.49
N ALA A 65 35.49 34.80 13.93
CA ALA A 65 35.12 36.14 14.38
C ALA A 65 34.48 36.14 15.78
N GLU A 66 33.57 35.21 16.07
CA GLU A 66 32.98 35.06 17.40
C GLU A 66 34.00 34.65 18.45
N GLU A 67 34.96 33.79 18.10
CA GLU A 67 36.05 33.42 18.98
C GLU A 67 36.93 34.63 19.32
N ALA A 68 37.32 35.41 18.29
CA ALA A 68 38.10 36.62 18.47
C ALA A 68 37.35 37.66 19.31
N ARG A 69 36.04 37.83 19.09
CA ARG A 69 35.17 38.71 19.89
C ARG A 69 35.19 38.28 21.35
N LEU A 70 34.97 37.00 21.64
CA LEU A 70 34.95 36.49 23.01
C LEU A 70 36.29 36.65 23.72
N ARG A 71 37.41 36.37 23.04
CA ARG A 71 38.75 36.54 23.61
C ARG A 71 39.10 38.02 23.87
N ALA A 72 38.47 38.95 23.18
CA ALA A 72 38.69 40.38 23.35
C ALA A 72 37.83 41.01 24.46
N LEU A 73 36.81 40.30 24.97
CA LEU A 73 35.96 40.84 26.03
C LEU A 73 36.73 40.91 27.36
N PRO A 74 36.68 42.04 28.09
CA PRO A 74 37.26 42.12 29.42
C PRO A 74 36.49 41.26 30.42
N ALA A 75 37.13 40.91 31.53
CA ALA A 75 36.43 40.28 32.65
C ALA A 75 35.38 41.22 33.27
N ASP A 76 34.27 40.66 33.74
CA ASP A 76 33.27 41.36 34.54
C ASP A 76 32.73 40.46 35.67
N MET A 77 31.72 40.94 36.41
CA MET A 77 31.14 40.25 37.56
C MET A 77 30.64 38.83 37.23
N PHE A 78 30.24 38.56 35.97
CA PHE A 78 29.64 37.30 35.54
C PHE A 78 30.47 36.56 34.48
N ARG A 79 31.55 37.16 33.97
CA ARG A 79 32.42 36.60 32.92
C ARG A 79 33.90 36.69 33.30
N PRO A 80 34.60 35.55 33.48
CA PRO A 80 36.05 35.53 33.63
C PRO A 80 36.81 36.00 32.38
N ALA A 81 38.07 36.41 32.53
CA ALA A 81 38.92 36.88 31.42
C ALA A 81 39.21 35.80 30.37
N ASP A 82 39.37 34.54 30.80
CA ASP A 82 39.64 33.41 29.91
C ASP A 82 38.53 32.36 30.03
N VAL A 83 37.40 32.63 29.38
CA VAL A 83 36.22 31.77 29.42
C VAL A 83 36.48 30.35 28.86
N PHE A 84 37.45 30.18 27.95
CA PHE A 84 37.69 28.90 27.28
C PHE A 84 38.36 27.85 28.18
N ASN A 85 39.18 28.31 29.13
CA ASN A 85 39.85 27.45 30.09
C ASN A 85 39.19 27.44 31.47
N THR A 86 38.65 28.58 31.91
CA THR A 86 38.09 28.71 33.27
C THR A 86 36.64 28.24 33.39
N CYS A 87 35.87 28.27 32.29
CA CYS A 87 34.43 27.96 32.30
C CYS A 87 34.10 26.63 31.63
N VAL A 88 35.08 25.75 31.44
CA VAL A 88 34.86 24.40 30.90
C VAL A 88 33.84 23.65 31.76
N GLY A 89 32.88 22.99 31.11
CA GLY A 89 31.73 22.33 31.77
C GLY A 89 30.57 23.27 32.08
N ARG A 90 30.81 24.57 32.24
CA ARG A 90 29.79 25.59 32.57
C ARG A 90 29.63 26.67 31.49
N PHE A 91 30.17 26.42 30.30
CA PHE A 91 30.34 27.44 29.26
C PHE A 91 29.01 28.04 28.82
N TRP A 92 27.92 27.26 28.74
CA TRP A 92 26.58 27.72 28.35
C TRP A 92 25.90 28.66 29.38
N GLY A 93 26.35 28.60 30.64
CA GLY A 93 25.86 29.47 31.71
C GLY A 93 26.20 30.95 31.50
N ILE A 94 27.24 31.23 30.71
CA ILE A 94 27.63 32.59 30.35
C ILE A 94 26.83 33.02 29.11
N LEU A 95 26.17 34.18 29.16
CA LEU A 95 25.30 34.62 28.06
C LEU A 95 26.09 34.89 26.77
N ASP A 96 27.26 35.54 26.88
CA ASP A 96 28.07 35.93 25.72
C ASP A 96 28.64 34.75 24.92
N THR A 97 28.83 33.60 25.56
CA THR A 97 29.43 32.40 24.95
C THR A 97 28.44 31.63 24.07
N ARG A 98 27.13 31.90 24.21
CA ARG A 98 26.08 31.18 23.47
C ARG A 98 26.17 31.44 21.98
N ASP A 99 26.55 32.64 21.56
CA ASP A 99 26.70 32.96 20.13
C ASP A 99 27.88 32.21 19.51
N TYR A 100 28.98 32.04 20.24
CA TYR A 100 30.08 31.17 19.82
C TYR A 100 29.65 29.71 19.71
N MET A 101 28.90 29.18 20.69
CA MET A 101 28.41 27.79 20.64
C MET A 101 27.48 27.58 19.43
N ARG A 102 26.59 28.53 19.13
CA ARG A 102 25.74 28.50 17.93
C ARG A 102 26.56 28.59 16.65
N ALA A 103 27.54 29.49 16.58
CA ALA A 103 28.43 29.62 15.42
C ALA A 103 29.24 28.33 15.19
N ARG A 104 29.68 27.67 16.27
CA ARG A 104 30.43 26.41 16.19
C ARG A 104 29.58 25.24 15.73
N TYR A 105 28.35 25.14 16.23
CA TYR A 105 27.37 24.18 15.71
C TYR A 105 27.09 24.44 14.22
N ALA A 106 26.88 25.69 13.82
CA ALA A 106 26.66 26.06 12.43
C ALA A 106 27.85 25.70 11.52
N ALA A 107 29.08 25.73 12.04
CA ALA A 107 30.26 25.24 11.32
C ALA A 107 30.24 23.71 11.16
N ALA A 108 29.89 22.96 12.21
CA ALA A 108 29.73 21.50 12.13
C ALA A 108 28.60 21.12 11.16
N ASP A 109 27.43 21.75 11.24
CA ASP A 109 26.30 21.55 10.33
C ASP A 109 26.66 21.87 8.88
N ALA A 110 27.42 22.96 8.64
CA ALA A 110 27.88 23.30 7.31
C ALA A 110 28.84 22.26 6.73
N LEU A 111 29.68 21.63 7.55
CA LEU A 111 30.58 20.55 7.15
C LEU A 111 29.80 19.29 6.74
N LEU A 112 28.77 18.93 7.50
CA LEU A 112 27.93 17.74 7.25
C LEU A 112 27.11 17.83 5.95
N LYS A 113 27.04 19.00 5.30
CA LYS A 113 26.47 19.16 3.95
C LYS A 113 27.36 18.60 2.84
N VAL A 114 28.57 18.15 3.16
CA VAL A 114 29.50 17.51 2.24
C VAL A 114 29.81 16.12 2.77
N ASN A 115 29.60 15.12 1.92
CA ASN A 115 29.77 13.72 2.30
C ASN A 115 31.22 13.24 2.11
N THR A 116 32.16 13.75 2.92
CA THR A 116 33.56 13.30 2.92
C THR A 116 34.05 12.95 4.31
N ARG A 117 34.95 11.97 4.42
CA ARG A 117 35.60 11.58 5.69
C ARG A 117 36.15 12.77 6.47
N VAL A 118 36.88 13.67 5.80
CA VAL A 118 37.48 14.86 6.41
C VAL A 118 36.42 15.85 6.92
N ALA A 119 35.28 15.96 6.25
CA ALA A 119 34.18 16.81 6.72
C ALA A 119 33.53 16.25 7.98
N VAL A 120 33.25 14.94 7.99
CA VAL A 120 32.63 14.24 9.13
C VAL A 120 33.55 14.24 10.34
N GLU A 121 34.84 14.01 10.15
CA GLU A 121 35.85 14.07 11.21
C GLU A 121 35.93 15.47 11.85
N LYS A 122 36.03 16.53 11.04
CA LYS A 122 36.02 17.90 11.55
C LYS A 122 34.71 18.29 12.25
N ALA A 123 33.58 17.81 11.74
CA ALA A 123 32.29 18.02 12.38
C ALA A 123 32.27 17.34 13.76
N LEU A 124 32.71 16.08 13.84
CA LEU A 124 32.82 15.35 15.10
C LEU A 124 33.77 16.05 16.09
N ASP A 125 34.90 16.60 15.63
CA ASP A 125 35.82 17.37 16.47
C ASP A 125 35.13 18.62 17.05
N HIS A 126 34.36 19.35 16.24
CA HIS A 126 33.59 20.50 16.71
C HIS A 126 32.57 20.09 17.77
N LEU A 127 31.79 19.03 17.53
CA LEU A 127 30.76 18.57 18.46
C LEU A 127 31.36 18.03 19.77
N THR A 128 32.47 17.31 19.70
CA THR A 128 33.17 16.76 20.87
C THR A 128 33.73 17.87 21.75
N ASP A 129 34.35 18.91 21.16
CA ASP A 129 34.84 20.04 21.94
C ASP A 129 33.69 20.88 22.52
N MET A 130 32.56 20.96 21.83
CA MET A 130 31.36 21.59 22.38
C MET A 130 30.82 20.82 23.60
N LEU A 131 30.83 19.49 23.58
CA LEU A 131 30.48 18.67 24.76
C LEU A 131 31.49 18.84 25.90
N ARG A 132 32.79 19.03 25.60
CA ARG A 132 33.80 19.39 26.61
C ARG A 132 33.48 20.74 27.25
N LEU A 133 33.18 21.76 26.44
CA LEU A 133 32.85 23.11 26.92
C LEU A 133 31.53 23.13 27.69
N ASN A 134 30.53 22.41 27.22
CA ASN A 134 29.19 22.36 27.80
C ASN A 134 28.73 20.92 28.05
N ARG A 135 29.15 20.35 29.18
CA ARG A 135 28.81 18.97 29.53
C ARG A 135 27.30 18.78 29.73
N SER A 136 26.51 19.80 30.09
CA SER A 136 25.04 19.64 30.19
C SER A 136 24.33 19.49 28.83
N ASP A 137 25.04 19.70 27.72
CA ASP A 137 24.54 19.53 26.35
C ASP A 137 23.19 20.20 26.05
N ASN A 138 23.11 21.51 26.30
CA ASN A 138 21.91 22.29 26.02
C ASN A 138 21.54 22.41 24.52
N MET A 139 22.35 21.83 23.63
CA MET A 139 22.15 21.86 22.19
C MET A 139 21.83 20.47 21.59
N GLY A 140 21.75 19.42 22.41
CA GLY A 140 21.38 18.07 21.96
C GLY A 140 22.43 17.38 21.08
N LEU A 141 23.71 17.68 21.28
CA LEU A 141 24.82 17.16 20.48
C LEU A 141 25.06 15.66 20.73
N ARG A 142 24.70 15.14 21.90
CA ARG A 142 24.79 13.71 22.24
C ARG A 142 23.99 12.82 21.33
N SER A 143 22.91 13.33 20.76
CA SER A 143 22.07 12.59 19.83
C SER A 143 22.69 12.49 18.42
N ILE A 144 23.76 13.26 18.14
CA ILE A 144 24.43 13.34 16.83
C ILE A 144 25.74 12.54 16.81
N VAL A 145 26.54 12.65 17.89
CA VAL A 145 27.91 12.10 17.96
C VAL A 145 28.02 10.60 17.61
N PRO A 146 27.18 9.70 18.15
CA PRO A 146 27.27 8.27 17.86
C PRO A 146 27.12 7.94 16.37
N ALA A 147 26.21 8.63 15.67
CA ALA A 147 26.02 8.43 14.24
C ALA A 147 27.29 8.82 13.47
N LEU A 148 27.93 9.95 13.79
CA LEU A 148 29.17 10.37 13.14
C LEU A 148 30.34 9.40 13.41
N GLN A 149 30.42 8.84 14.62
CA GLN A 149 31.41 7.81 14.95
C GLN A 149 31.22 6.56 14.07
N LEU A 150 29.99 6.10 13.87
CA LEU A 150 29.68 4.96 12.99
C LEU A 150 30.04 5.23 11.53
N ARG A 151 29.83 6.46 11.04
CA ARG A 151 30.24 6.88 9.68
C ARG A 151 31.75 6.86 9.47
N LEU A 152 32.51 7.12 10.53
CA LEU A 152 33.97 7.11 10.51
C LEU A 152 34.57 5.71 10.75
N GLY A 153 33.76 4.66 10.90
CA GLY A 153 34.23 3.31 11.24
C GLY A 153 34.66 3.15 12.70
N ARG A 154 34.33 4.11 13.57
CA ARG A 154 34.74 4.13 14.99
C ARG A 154 33.73 3.41 15.88
N GLU A 155 33.48 2.14 15.57
CA GLU A 155 32.44 1.32 16.22
C GLU A 155 32.66 1.18 17.73
N GLN A 156 33.90 0.95 18.16
CA GLN A 156 34.24 0.83 19.58
C GLN A 156 33.99 2.15 20.33
N GLU A 157 34.40 3.30 19.76
CA GLU A 157 34.18 4.60 20.38
C GLU A 157 32.69 4.94 20.48
N CYS A 158 31.89 4.54 19.48
CA CYS A 158 30.43 4.65 19.51
C CYS A 158 29.85 3.86 20.69
N TYR A 159 30.24 2.59 20.84
CA TYR A 159 29.76 1.78 21.96
C TYR A 159 30.15 2.36 23.31
N ASP A 160 31.41 2.77 23.46
CA ASP A 160 31.95 3.36 24.69
C ASP A 160 31.20 4.65 25.08
N PHE A 161 30.90 5.50 24.09
CA PHE A 161 30.12 6.72 24.28
C PHE A 161 28.70 6.42 24.79
N LEU A 162 28.01 5.50 24.11
CA LEU A 162 26.65 5.09 24.45
C LEU A 162 26.59 4.47 25.85
N LYS A 163 27.54 3.58 26.17
CA LYS A 163 27.64 2.94 27.48
C LYS A 163 27.89 3.96 28.58
N TRP A 164 28.77 4.92 28.36
CA TRP A 164 29.05 5.97 29.35
C TRP A 164 27.78 6.75 29.69
N TRP A 165 26.97 7.11 28.69
CA TRP A 165 25.70 7.77 28.93
C TRP A 165 24.71 6.89 29.72
N ALA A 166 24.57 5.63 29.32
CA ALA A 166 23.64 4.69 29.95
C ALA A 166 23.99 4.31 31.40
N THR A 167 25.23 4.55 31.83
CA THR A 167 25.72 4.12 33.16
C THR A 167 26.11 5.26 34.08
N THR A 168 26.85 6.25 33.58
CA THR A 168 27.37 7.38 34.36
C THR A 168 26.65 8.68 34.02
N GLY A 169 26.53 9.00 32.73
CA GLY A 169 25.99 10.29 32.26
C GLY A 169 24.50 10.51 32.51
N SER A 170 23.72 9.45 32.72
CA SER A 170 22.26 9.53 32.97
C SER A 170 21.88 9.43 34.46
N GLN A 171 22.86 9.48 35.36
CA GLN A 171 22.59 9.50 36.81
C GLN A 171 22.03 10.87 37.22
N GLY A 172 20.93 10.87 37.99
CA GLY A 172 20.19 12.10 38.33
C GLY A 172 20.95 13.08 39.22
N ASP A 173 22.00 12.64 39.89
CA ASP A 173 22.89 13.41 40.77
C ASP A 173 24.20 13.84 40.09
N TYR A 174 24.37 13.61 38.78
CA TYR A 174 25.57 14.01 38.04
C TYR A 174 25.69 15.54 37.93
N ASP A 175 26.74 16.13 38.52
CA ASP A 175 27.02 17.58 38.38
C ASP A 175 27.75 17.87 37.07
N TRP A 176 27.00 18.32 36.07
CA TRP A 176 27.53 18.73 34.76
C TRP A 176 28.62 19.81 34.83
N GLY A 177 28.62 20.62 35.87
CA GLY A 177 29.56 21.71 36.06
C GLY A 177 30.85 21.30 36.79
N ASP A 178 30.95 20.07 37.30
CA ASP A 178 32.16 19.55 37.94
C ASP A 178 33.04 18.84 36.89
N THR A 179 34.22 19.41 36.63
CA THR A 179 35.15 18.88 35.64
C THR A 179 35.95 17.68 36.12
N SER A 180 35.95 17.40 37.44
CA SER A 180 36.61 16.25 38.05
C SER A 180 35.84 14.95 37.90
N LEU A 181 34.52 15.03 37.66
CA LEU A 181 33.68 13.85 37.44
C LEU A 181 34.03 13.14 36.11
N PRO A 182 33.90 11.80 36.05
CA PRO A 182 34.19 11.02 34.86
C PRO A 182 33.29 11.42 33.68
N HIS A 183 33.90 11.86 32.58
CA HIS A 183 33.20 12.36 31.40
C HIS A 183 33.76 11.74 30.13
N LEU A 184 32.95 10.92 29.45
CA LEU A 184 33.33 10.18 28.25
C LEU A 184 34.65 9.41 28.47
N ASP A 185 34.77 8.72 29.60
CA ASP A 185 35.99 8.09 30.11
C ASP A 185 36.04 6.56 29.88
N ILE A 186 34.91 5.93 29.53
CA ILE A 186 34.87 4.50 29.18
C ILE A 186 35.66 4.25 27.89
N ARG A 187 36.54 3.24 27.89
CA ARG A 187 37.31 2.82 26.70
C ARG A 187 37.35 1.29 26.60
N GLY A 188 37.14 0.75 25.40
CA GLY A 188 37.28 -0.68 25.13
C GLY A 188 36.25 -1.55 25.86
N ALA A 189 35.04 -1.04 26.08
CA ALA A 189 33.97 -1.83 26.69
C ALA A 189 33.59 -3.03 25.82
N ASP A 190 33.12 -4.11 26.46
CA ASP A 190 32.69 -5.32 25.75
C ASP A 190 31.43 -5.03 24.94
N VAL A 191 31.60 -4.82 23.63
CA VAL A 191 30.49 -4.59 22.71
C VAL A 191 29.52 -5.78 22.63
N LEU A 192 29.85 -6.97 23.14
CA LEU A 192 28.96 -8.12 23.14
C LEU A 192 28.16 -8.25 24.45
N GLU A 193 28.42 -7.42 25.46
CA GLU A 193 27.70 -7.51 26.74
C GLU A 193 26.19 -7.27 26.57
N GLY A 194 25.41 -7.68 27.58
CA GLY A 194 23.95 -7.53 27.55
C GLY A 194 23.53 -6.07 27.41
N ILE A 195 22.36 -5.80 26.83
CA ILE A 195 21.87 -4.43 26.59
C ILE A 195 21.03 -3.85 27.75
N GLY A 196 20.99 -4.53 28.90
CA GLY A 196 20.09 -4.18 30.01
C GLY A 196 20.30 -2.77 30.58
N MET A 197 21.51 -2.21 30.52
CA MET A 197 21.78 -0.84 30.96
C MET A 197 21.04 0.22 30.13
N PHE A 198 20.74 -0.06 28.86
CA PHE A 198 20.06 0.86 27.96
C PHE A 198 18.52 0.88 28.15
N SER A 199 18.01 0.14 29.16
CA SER A 199 16.56 0.00 29.39
C SER A 199 15.93 1.14 30.18
N ARG A 200 16.70 1.88 31.00
CA ARG A 200 16.13 2.79 32.00
C ARG A 200 16.08 4.26 31.60
N ASN A 201 17.00 4.76 30.77
CA ASN A 201 17.14 6.21 30.49
C ASN A 201 17.79 6.52 29.11
N SER A 202 17.65 5.66 28.11
CA SER A 202 18.26 5.89 26.79
C SER A 202 17.35 6.69 25.87
N GLU A 203 17.89 7.75 25.28
CA GLU A 203 17.22 8.52 24.23
C GLU A 203 17.00 7.67 22.98
N VAL A 204 15.95 7.96 22.21
CA VAL A 204 15.66 7.27 20.95
C VAL A 204 16.85 7.30 19.99
N ALA A 205 17.55 8.44 19.88
CA ALA A 205 18.74 8.57 19.04
C ALA A 205 19.88 7.60 19.43
N HIS A 206 20.08 7.37 20.72
CA HIS A 206 21.08 6.42 21.22
C HIS A 206 20.68 4.98 20.94
N LEU A 207 19.40 4.65 21.13
CA LEU A 207 18.87 3.33 20.80
C LEU A 207 19.00 3.03 19.30
N VAL A 208 18.71 4.01 18.45
CA VAL A 208 18.87 3.91 16.99
C VAL A 208 20.33 3.67 16.60
N ALA A 209 21.26 4.45 17.14
CA ALA A 209 22.70 4.28 16.87
C ALA A 209 23.21 2.92 17.38
N LEU A 210 22.78 2.50 18.57
CA LEU A 210 23.13 1.19 19.13
C LEU A 210 22.56 0.04 18.27
N THR A 211 21.34 0.21 17.75
CA THR A 211 20.72 -0.78 16.84
C THR A 211 21.57 -0.94 15.59
N LEU A 212 21.95 0.16 14.94
CA LEU A 212 22.82 0.12 13.75
C LEU A 212 24.15 -0.55 14.07
N LEU A 213 24.81 -0.20 15.17
CA LEU A 213 26.07 -0.81 15.59
C LEU A 213 25.94 -2.34 15.78
N LYS A 214 24.94 -2.80 16.53
CA LYS A 214 24.74 -4.22 16.82
C LYS A 214 24.36 -5.01 15.57
N LEU A 215 23.53 -4.41 14.71
CA LEU A 215 23.13 -5.00 13.44
C LEU A 215 24.32 -5.10 12.47
N ARG A 216 25.16 -4.06 12.39
CA ARG A 216 26.41 -4.08 11.64
C ARG A 216 27.32 -5.23 12.08
N LEU A 217 27.55 -5.39 13.38
CA LEU A 217 28.34 -6.51 13.91
C LEU A 217 27.71 -7.87 13.60
N PHE A 218 26.37 -7.99 13.73
CA PHE A 218 25.67 -9.22 13.39
C PHE A 218 25.86 -9.60 11.92
N LEU A 219 25.65 -8.65 11.00
CA LEU A 219 25.80 -8.88 9.56
C LEU A 219 27.24 -9.27 9.20
N ASP A 220 28.24 -8.56 9.74
CA ASP A 220 29.65 -8.88 9.47
C ASP A 220 30.02 -10.27 9.96
N LEU A 221 29.67 -10.60 11.22
CA LEU A 221 30.06 -11.88 11.82
C LEU A 221 29.29 -13.05 11.21
N SER A 222 28.04 -12.84 10.77
CA SER A 222 27.26 -13.88 10.10
C SER A 222 27.87 -14.25 8.74
N ARG A 223 28.49 -13.28 8.05
CA ARG A 223 29.21 -13.55 6.79
C ARG A 223 30.45 -14.40 7.02
N PHE A 224 31.14 -14.21 8.14
CA PHE A 224 32.29 -15.04 8.50
C PHE A 224 31.94 -16.49 8.87
N GLU A 225 30.64 -16.82 9.04
CA GLU A 225 30.22 -18.22 9.17
C GLU A 225 30.26 -18.97 7.83
N ASP A 226 30.23 -18.25 6.70
CA ASP A 226 30.38 -18.83 5.38
C ASP A 226 31.87 -19.14 5.11
N PRO A 227 32.25 -20.42 4.94
CA PRO A 227 33.63 -20.80 4.66
C PRO A 227 34.18 -20.16 3.38
N ASP A 228 33.34 -19.93 2.37
CA ASP A 228 33.76 -19.42 1.07
C ASP A 228 34.03 -17.90 1.15
N TYR A 229 33.37 -17.18 2.07
CA TYR A 229 33.49 -15.72 2.22
C TYR A 229 34.86 -15.26 2.74
N MET A 230 35.54 -16.07 3.56
CA MET A 230 36.85 -15.70 4.13
C MET A 230 37.97 -15.76 3.08
N ASP A 231 37.88 -16.66 2.11
CA ASP A 231 38.85 -16.77 1.00
C ASP A 231 38.64 -15.66 -0.03
N ASP A 232 37.41 -15.16 -0.16
CA ASP A 232 36.99 -14.13 -1.12
C ASP A 232 37.20 -12.68 -0.64
N ILE A 233 37.37 -12.43 0.67
CA ILE A 233 37.46 -11.05 1.20
C ILE A 233 38.72 -10.29 0.75
N ASP A 234 39.77 -11.02 0.43
CA ASP A 234 41.06 -10.49 -0.06
C ASP A 234 41.18 -10.59 -1.59
N ASP A 235 40.17 -11.13 -2.29
CA ASP A 235 40.14 -11.22 -3.76
C ASP A 235 39.61 -9.90 -4.37
N PRO A 236 40.46 -9.11 -5.05
CA PRO A 236 40.04 -7.86 -5.68
C PRO A 236 39.06 -8.04 -6.86
N ASP A 237 38.92 -9.25 -7.40
CA ASP A 237 38.01 -9.57 -8.50
C ASP A 237 36.67 -10.17 -8.03
N HIS A 238 36.51 -10.47 -6.73
CA HIS A 238 35.26 -10.99 -6.18
C HIS A 238 34.16 -9.92 -6.19
N LYS A 239 33.03 -10.24 -6.83
CA LYS A 239 31.86 -9.36 -6.89
C LYS A 239 31.00 -9.57 -5.66
N PHE A 240 31.24 -8.79 -4.62
CA PHE A 240 30.32 -8.66 -3.49
C PHE A 240 28.90 -8.32 -3.98
N ASP A 241 27.89 -8.74 -3.21
CA ASP A 241 26.54 -8.24 -3.40
C ASP A 241 26.58 -6.70 -3.39
N PRO A 242 25.96 -6.01 -4.36
CA PRO A 242 26.02 -4.55 -4.46
C PRO A 242 25.54 -3.81 -3.21
N TYR A 243 24.78 -4.48 -2.33
CA TYR A 243 24.25 -3.93 -1.09
C TYR A 243 25.13 -4.21 0.13
N GLU A 244 26.19 -5.02 -0.02
CA GLU A 244 27.09 -5.38 1.06
C GLU A 244 28.13 -4.31 1.34
N ARG A 245 28.19 -3.89 2.60
CA ARG A 245 29.30 -3.07 3.09
C ARG A 245 30.51 -3.95 3.43
N SER A 246 31.71 -3.38 3.34
CA SER A 246 32.91 -4.00 3.89
C SER A 246 32.79 -4.18 5.42
N PRO A 247 33.26 -5.32 5.98
CA PRO A 247 33.24 -5.52 7.42
C PRO A 247 34.02 -4.46 8.19
N GLY A 248 33.48 -4.07 9.34
CA GLY A 248 34.06 -3.04 10.20
C GLY A 248 35.37 -3.47 10.87
N SER A 249 36.15 -2.50 11.34
CA SER A 249 37.42 -2.77 12.04
C SER A 249 37.19 -3.61 13.30
N LEU A 250 36.13 -3.29 14.06
CA LEU A 250 35.77 -4.02 15.27
C LEU A 250 35.38 -5.47 14.99
N SER A 251 34.65 -5.74 13.92
CA SER A 251 34.28 -7.10 13.50
C SER A 251 35.52 -7.94 13.16
N ARG A 252 36.47 -7.36 12.42
CA ARG A 252 37.74 -8.04 12.11
C ARG A 252 38.58 -8.30 13.35
N ASP A 253 38.63 -7.35 14.27
CA ASP A 253 39.37 -7.52 15.53
C ASP A 253 38.73 -8.57 16.43
N LEU A 254 37.40 -8.73 16.41
CA LEU A 254 36.70 -9.81 17.10
C LEU A 254 37.05 -11.18 16.50
N MET A 255 37.13 -11.29 15.18
CA MET A 255 37.53 -12.53 14.47
C MET A 255 38.96 -12.96 14.80
N ARG A 256 39.87 -12.02 15.04
CA ARG A 256 41.29 -12.29 15.32
C ARG A 256 41.56 -12.78 16.75
N ARG A 257 40.54 -12.87 17.61
CA ARG A 257 40.71 -13.34 19.00
C ARG A 257 40.87 -14.86 19.05
N ASP A 258 41.51 -15.38 20.09
CA ASP A 258 41.59 -16.82 20.33
C ASP A 258 40.24 -17.39 20.81
N ASN A 259 39.87 -18.61 20.38
CA ASN A 259 38.63 -19.33 20.78
C ASN A 259 37.31 -18.59 20.46
N VAL A 260 37.15 -18.08 19.24
CA VAL A 260 35.90 -17.41 18.82
C VAL A 260 34.81 -18.44 18.52
N ASP A 261 33.74 -18.44 19.31
CA ASP A 261 32.49 -19.12 18.98
C ASP A 261 31.59 -18.16 18.19
N LEU A 262 31.78 -18.13 16.87
CA LEU A 262 31.07 -17.21 15.98
C LEU A 262 29.56 -17.37 16.09
N ARG A 263 29.09 -18.61 16.08
CA ARG A 263 27.67 -18.93 16.14
C ARG A 263 27.04 -18.42 17.44
N SER A 264 27.72 -18.60 18.58
CA SER A 264 27.22 -18.04 19.84
C SER A 264 27.20 -16.51 19.81
N MET A 265 28.15 -15.86 19.14
CA MET A 265 28.22 -14.41 19.03
C MET A 265 27.13 -13.84 18.12
N THR A 266 26.93 -14.43 16.94
CA THR A 266 25.89 -14.04 15.97
C THR A 266 24.51 -14.25 16.57
N GLU A 267 24.22 -15.39 17.21
CA GLU A 267 22.95 -15.63 17.91
C GLU A 267 22.68 -14.60 19.02
N LYS A 268 23.72 -14.20 19.76
CA LYS A 268 23.61 -13.19 20.82
C LYS A 268 23.33 -11.80 20.23
N LEU A 269 24.08 -11.39 19.21
CA LEU A 269 23.88 -10.11 18.54
C LEU A 269 22.52 -10.04 17.84
N GLN A 270 22.08 -11.14 17.22
CA GLN A 270 20.75 -11.25 16.62
C GLN A 270 19.67 -10.95 17.65
N LYS A 271 19.70 -11.61 18.81
CA LYS A 271 18.75 -11.36 19.91
C LYS A 271 18.80 -9.92 20.39
N GLN A 272 20.00 -9.36 20.54
CA GLN A 272 20.19 -7.99 21.03
C GLN A 272 19.65 -6.94 20.07
N TYR A 273 19.93 -7.03 18.77
CA TYR A 273 19.42 -6.02 17.83
C TYR A 273 17.89 -6.11 17.69
N HIS A 274 17.29 -7.30 17.72
CA HIS A 274 15.83 -7.45 17.70
C HIS A 274 15.17 -6.80 18.92
N MET A 275 15.77 -6.98 20.12
CA MET A 275 15.31 -6.31 21.33
C MET A 275 15.40 -4.79 21.20
N LEU A 276 16.49 -4.27 20.61
CA LEU A 276 16.66 -2.83 20.38
C LEU A 276 15.67 -2.31 19.34
N LEU A 277 15.41 -3.06 18.27
CA LEU A 277 14.44 -2.73 17.23
C LEU A 277 13.03 -2.58 17.83
N SER A 278 12.62 -3.55 18.67
CA SER A 278 11.36 -3.48 19.41
C SER A 278 11.33 -2.29 20.37
N ARG A 279 12.44 -2.01 21.06
CA ARG A 279 12.53 -0.89 21.99
C ARG A 279 12.40 0.47 21.30
N VAL A 280 13.07 0.66 20.17
CA VAL A 280 12.91 1.89 19.36
C VAL A 280 11.47 2.04 18.88
N GLN A 281 10.82 0.93 18.48
CA GLN A 281 9.41 0.95 18.07
C GLN A 281 8.46 1.33 19.22
N GLU A 282 8.74 0.89 20.44
CA GLU A 282 7.98 1.26 21.64
C GLU A 282 8.15 2.75 21.99
N GLU A 283 9.39 3.25 21.96
CA GLU A 283 9.69 4.64 22.31
C GLU A 283 9.22 5.62 21.23
N ASN A 284 9.39 5.28 19.96
CA ASN A 284 8.91 6.08 18.84
C ASN A 284 8.40 5.19 17.70
N PRO A 285 7.07 5.01 17.55
CA PRO A 285 6.50 4.09 16.58
C PRO A 285 6.63 4.54 15.12
N HIS A 286 7.14 5.75 14.87
CA HIS A 286 7.29 6.32 13.54
C HIS A 286 8.69 6.11 12.95
N PHE A 287 9.72 5.91 13.77
CA PHE A 287 11.11 5.98 13.32
C PHE A 287 11.44 4.99 12.19
N TRP A 288 11.16 3.69 12.39
CA TRP A 288 11.47 2.68 11.38
C TRP A 288 10.74 2.91 10.06
N SER A 289 9.47 3.34 10.12
CA SER A 289 8.71 3.66 8.92
C SER A 289 9.28 4.83 8.12
N LEU A 290 9.92 5.79 8.81
CA LEU A 290 10.58 6.92 8.16
C LEU A 290 11.95 6.54 7.59
N LEU A 291 12.67 5.63 8.27
CA LEU A 291 14.00 5.18 7.85
C LEU A 291 13.95 4.41 6.53
N VAL A 292 12.96 3.52 6.37
CA VAL A 292 12.81 2.65 5.19
C VAL A 292 12.08 3.31 4.02
N ASP A 293 11.63 4.56 4.19
CA ASP A 293 10.96 5.32 3.15
C ASP A 293 11.95 6.24 2.42
N ASP A 294 12.48 5.75 1.31
CA ASP A 294 13.47 6.45 0.47
C ASP A 294 12.98 7.82 -0.04
N ALA A 295 11.66 8.05 -0.08
CA ALA A 295 11.09 9.32 -0.54
C ALA A 295 11.24 10.45 0.49
N ILE A 296 11.63 10.13 1.73
CA ILE A 296 11.69 11.09 2.82
C ILE A 296 13.06 11.77 2.86
N ASP A 297 13.07 13.08 2.62
CA ASP A 297 14.20 13.95 2.95
C ASP A 297 13.97 14.55 4.36
N PRO A 298 14.73 14.15 5.39
CA PRO A 298 14.48 14.58 6.74
C PRO A 298 14.79 16.07 6.93
N VAL A 299 13.92 16.77 7.66
CA VAL A 299 14.07 18.20 7.98
C VAL A 299 13.98 18.37 9.49
N VAL A 300 14.81 19.26 10.03
CA VAL A 300 14.77 19.62 11.45
C VAL A 300 13.42 20.30 11.77
N PRO A 301 12.56 19.71 12.61
CA PRO A 301 11.28 20.30 12.98
C PRO A 301 11.49 21.52 13.90
N PRO A 302 10.60 22.52 13.87
CA PRO A 302 10.68 23.69 14.75
C PRO A 302 10.39 23.35 16.22
N MET A 303 9.61 22.30 16.47
CA MET A 303 9.26 21.79 17.78
C MET A 303 8.90 20.31 17.65
N TYR A 304 9.16 19.53 18.70
CA TYR A 304 8.76 18.14 18.79
C TYR A 304 8.41 17.79 20.24
N SER A 305 7.83 16.63 20.46
CA SER A 305 7.70 16.01 21.78
C SER A 305 8.17 14.56 21.70
N PRO A 306 8.61 13.96 22.81
CA PRO A 306 9.00 12.55 22.82
C PRO A 306 7.90 11.64 22.26
N GLY A 307 8.28 10.70 21.41
CA GLY A 307 7.40 9.74 20.74
C GLY A 307 6.66 10.26 19.51
N THR A 308 6.79 11.54 19.15
CA THR A 308 6.09 12.08 17.97
C THR A 308 6.83 11.82 16.67
N LYS A 309 6.13 11.97 15.53
CA LYS A 309 6.73 11.88 14.20
C LYS A 309 7.83 12.92 14.00
N GLU A 310 7.68 14.11 14.58
CA GLU A 310 8.66 15.19 14.51
C GLU A 310 9.96 14.79 15.22
N GLU A 311 9.90 14.15 16.38
CA GLU A 311 11.10 13.61 17.04
C GLU A 311 11.78 12.57 16.15
N ALA A 312 11.02 11.66 15.56
CA ALA A 312 11.56 10.66 14.65
C ALA A 312 12.24 11.28 13.42
N MET A 313 11.64 12.34 12.85
CA MET A 313 12.23 13.12 11.76
C MET A 313 13.54 13.80 12.17
N LEU A 314 13.63 14.31 13.41
CA LEU A 314 14.85 14.89 13.95
C LEU A 314 15.94 13.84 14.14
N VAL A 315 15.61 12.68 14.72
CA VAL A 315 16.56 11.58 14.90
C VAL A 315 17.05 11.07 13.53
N LEU A 316 16.14 10.90 12.57
CA LEU A 316 16.47 10.51 11.21
C LEU A 316 17.38 11.54 10.55
N TYR A 317 17.13 12.84 10.73
CA TYR A 317 18.02 13.90 10.23
C TYR A 317 19.47 13.73 10.73
N TYR A 318 19.67 13.29 11.97
CA TYR A 318 21.00 13.10 12.54
C TYR A 318 21.70 11.82 12.07
N CYS A 319 20.97 10.73 11.84
CA CYS A 319 21.56 9.42 11.58
C CYS A 319 21.36 8.88 10.16
N LYS A 320 20.55 9.51 9.30
CA LYS A 320 20.18 8.99 7.97
C LYS A 320 21.40 8.55 7.16
N GLN A 321 22.42 9.41 7.05
CA GLN A 321 23.64 9.08 6.30
C GLN A 321 24.40 7.87 6.87
N ALA A 322 24.41 7.67 8.20
CA ALA A 322 25.04 6.50 8.81
C ALA A 322 24.33 5.20 8.43
N TRP A 323 23.01 5.25 8.30
CA TRP A 323 22.21 4.12 7.84
C TRP A 323 22.32 3.91 6.32
N GLU A 324 22.30 4.97 5.52
CA GLU A 324 22.48 4.88 4.05
C GLU A 324 23.86 4.33 3.66
N GLU A 325 24.89 4.55 4.48
CA GLU A 325 26.20 3.90 4.35
C GLU A 325 26.17 2.39 4.75
N SER A 326 25.00 1.83 5.06
CA SER A 326 24.77 0.42 5.40
C SER A 326 23.40 -0.03 4.88
N GLU A 327 23.31 -0.12 3.55
CA GLU A 327 22.08 -0.51 2.87
C GLU A 327 21.61 -1.91 3.31
N ASP A 328 22.53 -2.86 3.49
CA ASP A 328 22.29 -4.16 4.12
C ASP A 328 21.54 -4.09 5.47
N ALA A 329 21.89 -3.14 6.33
CA ALA A 329 21.24 -2.92 7.61
C ALA A 329 19.83 -2.33 7.44
N ILE A 330 19.64 -1.40 6.49
CA ILE A 330 18.31 -0.89 6.14
C ILE A 330 17.43 -2.04 5.63
N LEU A 331 17.94 -2.88 4.72
CA LEU A 331 17.21 -4.03 4.18
C LEU A 331 16.78 -5.03 5.27
N MET A 332 17.64 -5.29 6.27
CA MET A 332 17.30 -6.17 7.39
C MET A 332 16.22 -5.56 8.28
N VAL A 333 16.36 -4.28 8.66
CA VAL A 333 15.34 -3.57 9.46
C VAL A 333 14.02 -3.48 8.69
N ASP A 334 14.09 -3.22 7.39
CA ASP A 334 12.97 -3.18 6.46
C ASP A 334 12.19 -4.52 6.52
N ALA A 335 12.90 -5.66 6.40
CA ALA A 335 12.29 -6.99 6.52
C ALA A 335 11.69 -7.26 7.90
N ASP A 336 12.41 -6.97 8.98
CA ASP A 336 11.97 -7.24 10.35
C ASP A 336 10.78 -6.35 10.76
N THR A 337 10.77 -5.10 10.32
CA THR A 337 9.70 -4.13 10.64
C THR A 337 8.52 -4.19 9.68
N ALA A 338 8.66 -4.85 8.51
CA ALA A 338 7.57 -4.96 7.55
C ALA A 338 6.31 -5.59 8.16
N LYS A 339 6.48 -6.51 9.11
CA LYS A 339 5.38 -7.17 9.86
C LYS A 339 4.59 -6.20 10.75
N LEU A 340 5.17 -5.07 11.12
CA LEU A 340 4.52 -4.01 11.90
C LEU A 340 3.69 -3.05 11.04
N THR A 341 3.73 -3.21 9.71
CA THR A 341 3.01 -2.33 8.79
C THR A 341 1.52 -2.38 9.06
N PRO A 342 0.88 -1.24 9.39
CA PRO A 342 -0.55 -1.23 9.64
C PRO A 342 -1.30 -1.55 8.36
N VAL A 343 -2.32 -2.40 8.49
CA VAL A 343 -3.27 -2.65 7.40
C VAL A 343 -3.96 -1.33 7.05
N TYR A 344 -3.82 -0.89 5.80
CA TYR A 344 -4.52 0.30 5.32
C TYR A 344 -6.03 0.03 5.36
N LYS A 345 -6.79 0.87 6.07
CA LYS A 345 -8.25 0.69 6.27
C LYS A 345 -9.09 1.49 5.28
N GLY A 346 -8.48 2.20 4.34
CA GLY A 346 -9.16 3.18 3.50
C GLY A 346 -9.19 4.58 4.14
N PRO A 347 -9.66 5.60 3.41
CA PRO A 347 -9.77 6.95 3.95
C PRO A 347 -10.75 6.99 5.14
N ASN A 348 -10.29 7.53 6.28
CA ASN A 348 -11.13 7.79 7.45
C ASN A 348 -12.24 8.78 7.07
N VAL A 349 -13.47 8.30 6.90
CA VAL A 349 -14.67 9.14 6.83
C VAL A 349 -15.00 9.60 8.24
N ALA A 350 -14.17 10.48 8.79
CA ALA A 350 -14.40 11.20 10.04
C ALA A 350 -14.51 12.70 9.73
N ALA A 351 -15.45 13.07 8.86
CA ALA A 351 -15.98 14.43 8.67
C ALA A 351 -17.18 14.36 7.73
N ASN A 352 -18.26 13.71 8.18
CA ASN A 352 -19.66 13.94 7.81
C ASN A 352 -20.51 12.86 8.49
N ALA A 353 -20.71 13.03 9.80
CA ALA A 353 -21.77 12.34 10.50
C ALA A 353 -23.12 12.88 9.97
N GLY A 354 -23.62 12.23 8.94
CA GLY A 354 -24.93 12.46 8.34
C GLY A 354 -25.38 11.16 7.68
N THR A 355 -25.95 10.27 8.50
CA THR A 355 -26.69 9.06 8.10
C THR A 355 -26.04 8.20 7.01
N ALA A 356 -25.19 7.26 7.41
CA ALA A 356 -24.77 6.16 6.55
C ALA A 356 -25.99 5.29 6.19
N GLN A 357 -26.37 5.28 4.92
CA GLN A 357 -27.26 4.26 4.35
C GLN A 357 -26.45 2.99 4.02
N PRO A 358 -26.99 1.79 4.27
CA PRO A 358 -26.31 0.52 3.97
C PRO A 358 -26.27 0.25 2.46
N SER A 359 -25.14 -0.29 2.00
CA SER A 359 -24.87 -0.73 0.63
C SER A 359 -25.76 -1.89 0.18
N VAL A 360 -26.21 -1.86 -1.08
CA VAL A 360 -27.00 -2.90 -1.76
C VAL A 360 -26.16 -4.17 -1.98
N GLY A 361 -26.04 -4.99 -0.95
CA GLY A 361 -25.45 -6.33 -1.01
C GLY A 361 -26.17 -7.21 0.00
N ASN A 362 -27.05 -8.08 -0.49
CA ASN A 362 -28.09 -8.82 0.26
C ASN A 362 -29.16 -7.92 0.90
N LEU A 363 -30.12 -7.47 0.08
CA LEU A 363 -31.39 -6.97 0.62
C LEU A 363 -32.09 -8.11 1.37
N GLU A 364 -32.34 -7.94 2.66
CA GLU A 364 -33.07 -8.93 3.44
C GLU A 364 -34.43 -9.23 2.77
N LYS A 365 -34.68 -10.52 2.50
CA LYS A 365 -35.94 -10.99 1.92
C LYS A 365 -36.97 -10.98 3.03
N ARG A 366 -37.99 -10.11 2.93
CA ARG A 366 -39.04 -9.99 3.95
C ARG A 366 -40.39 -10.36 3.37
N ARG A 367 -41.21 -11.08 4.15
CA ARG A 367 -42.61 -11.33 3.83
C ARG A 367 -43.40 -10.07 4.19
N GLY A 368 -43.99 -9.43 3.18
CA GLY A 368 -44.77 -8.21 3.33
C GLY A 368 -46.03 -8.43 4.15
N THR A 369 -46.37 -7.43 4.96
CA THR A 369 -47.53 -7.50 5.85
C THR A 369 -48.83 -7.07 5.17
N GLY A 370 -48.74 -6.42 4.01
CA GLY A 370 -49.87 -5.81 3.31
C GLY A 370 -50.35 -4.52 3.99
N LYS A 371 -49.47 -3.80 4.68
CA LYS A 371 -49.76 -2.44 5.18
C LYS A 371 -49.77 -1.42 4.05
N VAL A 372 -48.92 -1.64 3.04
CA VAL A 372 -48.81 -0.79 1.85
C VAL A 372 -49.00 -1.65 0.61
N PHE A 373 -49.70 -1.12 -0.38
CA PHE A 373 -49.91 -1.74 -1.69
C PHE A 373 -49.52 -0.76 -2.78
N PRO A 374 -49.05 -1.25 -3.94
CA PRO A 374 -48.84 -0.38 -5.09
C PRO A 374 -50.17 0.21 -5.56
N SER A 375 -50.12 1.41 -6.13
CA SER A 375 -51.27 2.06 -6.78
C SER A 375 -51.27 1.82 -8.30
N ILE A 376 -52.39 2.10 -8.96
CA ILE A 376 -52.48 2.03 -10.42
C ILE A 376 -52.08 3.39 -11.00
N PHE A 377 -51.13 3.42 -11.93
CA PHE A 377 -50.91 4.61 -12.76
C PHE A 377 -52.03 4.69 -13.80
N THR A 378 -52.77 5.80 -13.79
CA THR A 378 -53.85 6.05 -14.75
C THR A 378 -53.36 7.11 -15.75
N PRO A 379 -53.09 6.74 -17.01
CA PRO A 379 -52.72 7.73 -18.01
C PRO A 379 -53.90 8.67 -18.30
N PRO A 380 -53.64 9.95 -18.63
CA PRO A 380 -54.64 10.93 -19.05
C PRO A 380 -55.57 10.46 -20.19
N SER A 381 -55.08 9.60 -21.08
CA SER A 381 -55.86 8.96 -22.13
C SER A 381 -55.72 7.44 -22.06
N PRO A 382 -56.80 6.65 -22.19
CA PRO A 382 -56.72 5.19 -22.20
C PRO A 382 -56.01 4.63 -23.45
N THR A 383 -55.77 5.44 -24.48
CA THR A 383 -55.10 5.05 -25.73
C THR A 383 -53.65 5.50 -25.83
N SER A 384 -53.12 6.23 -24.84
CA SER A 384 -51.74 6.73 -24.90
C SER A 384 -50.73 5.64 -24.58
N GLU A 385 -49.62 5.66 -25.29
CA GLU A 385 -48.51 4.75 -25.08
C GLU A 385 -47.60 5.24 -23.94
N PRO A 386 -46.77 4.36 -23.36
CA PRO A 386 -45.84 4.76 -22.31
C PRO A 386 -44.86 5.86 -22.69
N GLU A 387 -44.40 5.87 -23.94
CA GLU A 387 -43.50 6.90 -24.46
C GLU A 387 -44.15 8.30 -24.48
N ASP A 388 -45.48 8.37 -24.63
CA ASP A 388 -46.22 9.64 -24.62
C ASP A 388 -46.18 10.34 -23.25
N HIS A 389 -46.02 9.57 -22.17
CA HIS A 389 -46.01 10.11 -20.80
C HIS A 389 -44.64 10.07 -20.15
N PHE A 390 -43.78 9.14 -20.58
CA PHE A 390 -42.43 8.92 -20.05
C PHE A 390 -41.39 8.95 -21.17
N PRO A 391 -41.17 10.10 -21.83
CA PRO A 391 -40.14 10.19 -22.85
C PRO A 391 -38.75 9.98 -22.26
N LEU A 392 -37.83 9.57 -23.12
CA LEU A 392 -36.44 9.43 -22.76
C LEU A 392 -35.82 10.78 -22.42
N SER A 393 -35.40 10.95 -21.16
CA SER A 393 -34.94 12.21 -20.59
C SER A 393 -33.59 12.03 -19.89
N LEU A 394 -32.67 13.00 -20.07
CA LEU A 394 -31.40 13.03 -19.32
C LEU A 394 -31.58 13.58 -17.90
N LEU A 395 -31.05 12.87 -16.92
CA LEU A 395 -31.01 13.27 -15.52
C LEU A 395 -29.61 13.78 -15.10
N PRO A 396 -29.46 15.05 -14.66
CA PRO A 396 -28.22 15.54 -14.02
C PRO A 396 -28.11 15.03 -12.57
N PRO A 397 -26.91 14.82 -12.00
CA PRO A 397 -25.57 15.17 -12.51
C PRO A 397 -24.88 14.02 -13.29
N LYS A 398 -25.50 12.84 -13.40
CA LYS A 398 -24.87 11.59 -13.87
C LYS A 398 -24.99 11.31 -15.37
N HIS A 399 -25.57 12.22 -16.17
CA HIS A 399 -25.80 12.05 -17.63
C HIS A 399 -26.42 10.68 -17.99
N VAL A 400 -27.37 10.21 -17.18
CA VAL A 400 -28.08 8.96 -17.41
C VAL A 400 -29.43 9.28 -18.06
N SER A 401 -29.75 8.61 -19.16
CA SER A 401 -31.07 8.68 -19.79
C SER A 401 -32.03 7.71 -19.11
N ARG A 402 -33.27 8.14 -18.88
CA ARG A 402 -34.36 7.38 -18.24
C ARG A 402 -35.69 7.72 -18.88
N PHE A 403 -36.65 6.80 -18.81
CA PHE A 403 -38.06 7.12 -19.09
C PHE A 403 -38.61 7.91 -17.89
N VAL A 404 -38.80 9.22 -18.07
CA VAL A 404 -39.16 10.15 -16.98
C VAL A 404 -40.49 10.80 -17.31
N HIS A 405 -41.37 10.90 -16.33
CA HIS A 405 -42.69 11.46 -16.52
C HIS A 405 -42.62 12.93 -16.98
N LEU A 406 -43.37 13.29 -18.02
CA LEU A 406 -43.35 14.63 -18.67
C LEU A 406 -43.51 15.80 -17.69
N HIS A 407 -44.35 15.62 -16.67
CA HIS A 407 -44.71 16.67 -15.72
C HIS A 407 -44.18 16.42 -14.30
N ASP A 408 -43.46 15.31 -14.09
CA ASP A 408 -42.90 14.96 -12.78
C ASP A 408 -41.53 14.31 -12.96
N ARG A 409 -40.47 15.11 -12.84
CA ARG A 409 -39.09 14.65 -13.04
C ARG A 409 -38.63 13.63 -12.00
N LYS A 410 -39.38 13.45 -10.91
CA LYS A 410 -39.10 12.47 -9.86
C LYS A 410 -39.93 11.19 -10.03
N LYS A 411 -40.65 11.04 -11.15
CA LYS A 411 -41.38 9.83 -11.49
C LYS A 411 -40.76 9.14 -12.70
N GLY A 412 -40.27 7.91 -12.51
CA GLY A 412 -39.61 7.10 -13.54
C GLY A 412 -40.46 5.91 -14.00
N LEU A 413 -40.15 5.35 -15.17
CA LEU A 413 -40.82 4.17 -15.73
C LEU A 413 -39.81 3.05 -16.05
N VAL A 414 -40.22 1.82 -15.78
CA VAL A 414 -39.55 0.58 -16.22
C VAL A 414 -40.54 -0.39 -16.80
N TYR A 415 -40.12 -1.17 -17.79
CA TYR A 415 -40.92 -2.24 -18.39
C TYR A 415 -40.52 -3.58 -17.78
N VAL A 416 -41.48 -4.47 -17.55
CA VAL A 416 -41.21 -5.82 -17.05
C VAL A 416 -42.04 -6.85 -17.79
N ASP A 417 -41.48 -8.06 -17.95
CA ASP A 417 -42.18 -9.18 -18.58
C ASP A 417 -41.66 -10.53 -18.06
N GLY A 418 -42.54 -11.53 -18.08
CA GLY A 418 -42.23 -12.93 -17.80
C GLY A 418 -42.72 -13.89 -18.88
N ALA A 419 -41.80 -14.65 -19.47
CA ALA A 419 -42.12 -15.61 -20.51
C ALA A 419 -41.94 -17.05 -20.02
N CYS A 420 -42.83 -17.97 -20.39
CA CYS A 420 -42.70 -19.40 -20.11
C CYS A 420 -43.00 -20.26 -21.35
N SER A 421 -42.00 -20.99 -21.85
CA SER A 421 -42.16 -22.03 -22.85
C SER A 421 -42.63 -23.34 -22.20
N ASN A 422 -43.51 -24.09 -22.88
CA ASN A 422 -44.15 -25.30 -22.34
C ASN A 422 -44.92 -25.07 -21.03
N ASN A 423 -45.52 -23.89 -20.84
CA ASN A 423 -46.32 -23.58 -19.65
C ASN A 423 -47.43 -24.64 -19.44
N GLY A 424 -47.46 -25.26 -18.25
CA GLY A 424 -48.41 -26.33 -17.91
C GLY A 424 -48.16 -27.68 -18.60
N LYS A 425 -47.00 -27.87 -19.25
CA LYS A 425 -46.57 -29.13 -19.88
C LYS A 425 -45.26 -29.61 -19.27
N LEU A 426 -44.79 -30.81 -19.65
CA LEU A 426 -43.50 -31.35 -19.20
C LEU A 426 -42.34 -30.40 -19.54
N SER A 427 -41.46 -30.18 -18.56
CA SER A 427 -40.25 -29.35 -18.66
C SER A 427 -40.51 -27.89 -19.07
N PRO A 428 -41.29 -27.12 -18.28
CA PRO A 428 -41.48 -25.70 -18.53
C PRO A 428 -40.15 -24.95 -18.36
N ARG A 429 -39.89 -23.99 -19.25
CA ARG A 429 -38.74 -23.09 -19.12
C ARG A 429 -39.23 -21.66 -19.13
N ALA A 430 -38.98 -20.94 -18.05
CA ALA A 430 -39.41 -19.57 -17.90
C ALA A 430 -38.24 -18.63 -17.63
N GLY A 431 -38.39 -17.38 -18.04
CA GLY A 431 -37.44 -16.30 -17.83
C GLY A 431 -38.17 -15.00 -17.54
N TRP A 432 -37.50 -14.08 -16.86
CA TRP A 432 -38.03 -12.79 -16.47
C TRP A 432 -37.11 -11.69 -16.98
N ALA A 433 -37.65 -10.49 -17.25
CA ALA A 433 -36.87 -9.35 -17.68
C ALA A 433 -37.42 -8.01 -17.14
N VAL A 434 -36.51 -7.06 -16.97
CA VAL A 434 -36.76 -5.65 -16.65
C VAL A 434 -36.01 -4.81 -17.67
N VAL A 435 -36.70 -3.93 -18.38
CA VAL A 435 -36.12 -3.05 -19.39
C VAL A 435 -36.24 -1.60 -18.94
N TYR A 436 -35.13 -0.89 -18.99
CA TYR A 436 -35.04 0.55 -18.75
C TYR A 436 -33.86 1.10 -19.56
N ASP A 437 -33.91 2.36 -19.95
CA ASP A 437 -32.78 2.99 -20.63
C ASP A 437 -31.74 3.46 -19.62
N ASP A 438 -30.43 3.37 -19.93
CA ASP A 438 -29.31 3.91 -19.13
C ASP A 438 -28.20 4.62 -19.94
N ARG A 439 -27.04 4.94 -19.32
CA ARG A 439 -25.94 5.66 -20.01
C ARG A 439 -25.38 4.94 -21.24
N TYR A 440 -25.75 3.68 -21.46
CA TYR A 440 -25.37 2.83 -22.59
C TYR A 440 -26.55 2.57 -23.56
N GLY A 441 -27.69 3.21 -23.32
CA GLY A 441 -28.95 3.05 -24.02
C GLY A 441 -29.88 2.03 -23.35
N LEU A 442 -30.83 1.52 -24.11
CA LEU A 442 -31.81 0.53 -23.65
C LEU A 442 -31.12 -0.70 -23.05
N THR A 443 -31.36 -0.94 -21.76
CA THR A 443 -30.73 -1.98 -20.95
C THR A 443 -31.78 -2.99 -20.50
N ASP A 444 -31.50 -4.28 -20.71
CA ASP A 444 -32.34 -5.39 -20.28
C ASP A 444 -31.67 -6.20 -19.16
N LEU A 445 -32.24 -6.11 -17.97
CA LEU A 445 -31.91 -6.98 -16.86
C LEU A 445 -32.80 -8.22 -16.91
N LYS A 446 -32.22 -9.39 -17.14
CA LYS A 446 -32.98 -10.64 -17.33
C LYS A 446 -32.32 -11.82 -16.65
N GLY A 447 -33.11 -12.86 -16.41
CA GLY A 447 -32.62 -14.12 -15.86
C GLY A 447 -33.60 -15.26 -16.08
N ARG A 448 -33.08 -16.49 -16.06
CA ARG A 448 -33.93 -17.68 -16.03
C ARG A 448 -34.64 -17.75 -14.68
N LEU A 449 -35.91 -18.18 -14.69
CA LEU A 449 -36.70 -18.33 -13.47
C LEU A 449 -36.14 -19.46 -12.60
N GLU A 450 -35.92 -19.15 -11.33
CA GLU A 450 -35.28 -20.02 -10.36
C GLU A 450 -36.24 -21.14 -9.89
N SER A 451 -35.69 -22.34 -9.64
CA SER A 451 -36.49 -23.48 -9.16
C SER A 451 -36.82 -23.41 -7.67
N ARG A 452 -35.98 -22.73 -6.87
CA ARG A 452 -36.21 -22.47 -5.45
C ARG A 452 -36.59 -21.01 -5.23
N GLY A 453 -37.73 -20.77 -4.60
CA GLY A 453 -38.27 -19.44 -4.30
C GLY A 453 -37.46 -18.67 -3.25
N PRO A 454 -37.82 -17.41 -3.01
CA PRO A 454 -37.06 -16.51 -2.14
C PRO A 454 -36.92 -16.99 -0.69
N PHE A 455 -37.85 -17.83 -0.21
CA PHE A 455 -37.85 -18.35 1.15
C PHE A 455 -37.51 -19.86 1.25
N GLY A 456 -36.94 -20.42 0.18
CA GLY A 456 -36.35 -21.75 0.19
C GLY A 456 -37.25 -22.89 -0.31
N GLU A 457 -38.54 -22.62 -0.58
CA GLU A 457 -39.47 -23.63 -1.11
C GLU A 457 -39.26 -23.84 -2.63
N GLU A 458 -39.49 -25.07 -3.13
CA GLU A 458 -39.36 -25.39 -4.56
C GLU A 458 -40.67 -25.18 -5.32
N TYR A 459 -40.57 -24.68 -6.55
CA TYR A 459 -41.72 -24.37 -7.40
C TYR A 459 -41.46 -24.72 -8.86
N GLU A 460 -42.52 -25.13 -9.56
CA GLU A 460 -42.48 -25.28 -11.01
C GLU A 460 -42.47 -23.92 -11.73
N ALA A 461 -41.75 -23.87 -12.85
CA ALA A 461 -41.73 -22.69 -13.70
C ALA A 461 -43.09 -22.48 -14.38
N THR A 462 -43.70 -21.30 -14.17
CA THR A 462 -44.96 -20.91 -14.83
C THR A 462 -44.85 -19.48 -15.33
N SER A 463 -45.67 -19.10 -16.31
CA SER A 463 -45.70 -17.72 -16.82
C SER A 463 -45.98 -16.73 -15.69
N ASN A 464 -47.01 -16.98 -14.89
CA ASN A 464 -47.39 -16.10 -13.76
C ASN A 464 -46.27 -15.91 -12.74
N ARG A 465 -45.45 -16.94 -12.50
CA ARG A 465 -44.31 -16.87 -11.58
C ARG A 465 -43.18 -16.02 -12.17
N ALA A 466 -42.92 -16.13 -13.48
CA ALA A 466 -41.95 -15.30 -14.17
C ALA A 466 -42.35 -13.81 -14.18
N GLU A 467 -43.63 -13.52 -14.41
CA GLU A 467 -44.18 -12.16 -14.40
C GLU A 467 -44.01 -11.48 -13.04
N LEU A 468 -44.33 -12.19 -11.96
CA LEU A 468 -44.11 -11.70 -10.60
C LEU A 468 -42.63 -11.49 -10.28
N ARG A 469 -41.79 -12.42 -10.72
CA ARG A 469 -40.34 -12.35 -10.53
C ARG A 469 -39.73 -11.13 -11.24
N ALA A 470 -40.24 -10.77 -12.42
CA ALA A 470 -39.83 -9.60 -13.18
C ALA A 470 -40.15 -8.30 -12.42
N ALA A 471 -41.38 -8.16 -11.89
CA ALA A 471 -41.76 -7.02 -11.07
C ALA A 471 -40.91 -6.91 -9.79
N ILE A 472 -40.61 -8.03 -9.13
CA ILE A 472 -39.72 -8.06 -7.96
C ILE A 472 -38.28 -7.68 -8.33
N ALA A 473 -37.80 -8.12 -9.49
CA ALA A 473 -36.46 -7.79 -9.96
C ALA A 473 -36.30 -6.27 -10.15
N ALA A 474 -37.31 -5.60 -10.72
CA ALA A 474 -37.31 -4.15 -10.87
C ALA A 474 -37.14 -3.42 -9.52
N LEU A 475 -37.66 -3.99 -8.43
CA LEU A 475 -37.61 -3.39 -7.10
C LEU A 475 -36.38 -3.79 -6.27
N ARG A 476 -35.71 -4.90 -6.59
CA ARG A 476 -34.57 -5.42 -5.79
C ARG A 476 -33.20 -5.14 -6.37
N ARG A 477 -33.12 -4.91 -7.69
CA ARG A 477 -31.84 -4.90 -8.41
C ARG A 477 -31.20 -3.52 -8.49
N LYS A 478 -31.95 -2.47 -8.16
CA LYS A 478 -31.51 -1.08 -8.26
C LYS A 478 -32.23 -0.20 -7.25
N ASP A 479 -31.50 0.73 -6.61
CA ASP A 479 -32.12 1.84 -5.88
C ASP A 479 -32.41 2.99 -6.84
N TRP A 480 -33.69 3.22 -7.11
CA TRP A 480 -34.15 4.26 -8.05
C TRP A 480 -34.02 5.68 -7.46
N ARG A 481 -33.89 5.81 -6.14
CA ARG A 481 -33.74 7.11 -5.48
C ARG A 481 -32.36 7.73 -5.70
N ASP A 482 -31.35 6.90 -5.97
CA ASP A 482 -29.99 7.34 -6.35
C ASP A 482 -29.98 8.19 -7.64
N GLU A 483 -31.09 8.17 -8.37
CA GLU A 483 -31.34 8.90 -9.61
C GLU A 483 -32.40 9.99 -9.43
N GLY A 484 -32.84 10.23 -8.19
CA GLY A 484 -33.77 11.30 -7.84
C GLY A 484 -35.25 10.93 -7.98
N PHE A 485 -35.58 9.64 -8.15
CA PHE A 485 -36.97 9.21 -8.22
C PHE A 485 -37.62 9.09 -6.83
N GLU A 486 -38.82 9.65 -6.69
CA GLU A 486 -39.74 9.48 -5.55
C GLU A 486 -40.94 8.59 -5.92
N CYS A 487 -41.13 8.30 -7.22
CA CYS A 487 -42.10 7.32 -7.69
C CYS A 487 -41.55 6.50 -8.85
N LEU A 488 -41.78 5.18 -8.82
CA LEU A 488 -41.45 4.26 -9.90
C LEU A 488 -42.72 3.62 -10.46
N VAL A 489 -42.94 3.78 -11.76
CA VAL A 489 -44.00 3.12 -12.51
C VAL A 489 -43.45 1.85 -13.15
N VAL A 490 -44.04 0.71 -12.81
CA VAL A 490 -43.71 -0.59 -13.39
C VAL A 490 -44.78 -0.92 -14.44
N ALA A 491 -44.40 -0.86 -15.71
CA ALA A 491 -45.25 -1.19 -16.85
C ALA A 491 -45.17 -2.68 -17.21
N THR A 492 -46.32 -3.32 -17.38
CA THR A 492 -46.45 -4.73 -17.74
C THR A 492 -47.77 -4.97 -18.48
N ASP A 493 -47.83 -5.96 -19.36
CA ASP A 493 -49.08 -6.42 -19.99
C ASP A 493 -49.84 -7.45 -19.11
N SER A 494 -49.21 -7.91 -18.03
CA SER A 494 -49.76 -8.92 -17.12
C SER A 494 -50.88 -8.38 -16.23
N SER A 495 -52.13 -8.70 -16.59
CA SER A 495 -53.29 -8.44 -15.72
C SER A 495 -53.19 -9.17 -14.38
N TYR A 496 -52.45 -10.30 -14.34
CA TYR A 496 -52.21 -11.07 -13.12
C TYR A 496 -51.39 -10.27 -12.10
N VAL A 497 -50.31 -9.61 -12.55
CA VAL A 497 -49.48 -8.76 -11.68
C VAL A 497 -50.24 -7.51 -11.25
N VAL A 498 -50.84 -6.80 -12.20
CA VAL A 498 -51.53 -5.51 -11.91
C VAL A 498 -52.72 -5.70 -10.99
N ASN A 499 -53.67 -6.58 -11.34
CA ASN A 499 -54.86 -6.80 -10.52
C ASN A 499 -54.51 -7.54 -9.22
N GLY A 500 -53.52 -8.44 -9.26
CA GLY A 500 -53.07 -9.16 -8.08
C GLY A 500 -52.48 -8.23 -7.04
N ALA A 501 -51.57 -7.33 -7.42
CA ALA A 501 -50.91 -6.43 -6.50
C ALA A 501 -51.82 -5.30 -5.98
N THR A 502 -52.77 -4.84 -6.79
CA THR A 502 -53.59 -3.65 -6.48
C THR A 502 -54.97 -3.98 -5.92
N ALA A 503 -55.49 -5.20 -6.17
CA ALA A 503 -56.82 -5.63 -5.73
C ALA A 503 -56.85 -6.99 -5.01
N TRP A 504 -56.37 -8.06 -5.64
CA TRP A 504 -56.58 -9.43 -5.11
C TRP A 504 -55.77 -9.72 -3.84
N ALA A 505 -54.53 -9.23 -3.76
CA ALA A 505 -53.65 -9.43 -2.59
C ALA A 505 -54.29 -8.93 -1.29
N ARG A 506 -55.07 -7.84 -1.33
CA ARG A 506 -55.84 -7.35 -0.18
C ARG A 506 -56.86 -8.37 0.32
N SER A 507 -57.58 -8.99 -0.60
CA SER A 507 -58.57 -10.02 -0.28
C SER A 507 -57.90 -11.31 0.18
N TRP A 508 -56.79 -11.71 -0.46
CA TRP A 508 -56.03 -12.89 -0.07
C TRP A 508 -55.44 -12.75 1.33
N LEU A 509 -54.82 -11.62 1.67
CA LEU A 509 -54.30 -11.36 3.02
C LEU A 509 -55.40 -11.42 4.08
N ARG A 510 -56.56 -10.79 3.82
CA ARG A 510 -57.71 -10.83 4.73
C ARG A 510 -58.23 -12.25 4.94
N ASN A 511 -58.17 -13.08 3.90
CA ASN A 511 -58.65 -14.45 3.92
C ASN A 511 -57.53 -15.47 4.20
N GLY A 512 -56.40 -15.05 4.80
CA GLY A 512 -55.33 -15.98 5.21
C GLY A 512 -54.58 -16.68 4.06
N TRP A 513 -54.50 -16.03 2.89
CA TRP A 513 -53.96 -16.55 1.62
C TRP A 513 -54.78 -17.69 1.01
N THR A 514 -56.12 -17.58 1.10
CA THR A 514 -57.08 -18.48 0.46
C THR A 514 -57.89 -17.76 -0.62
N THR A 515 -58.12 -18.42 -1.76
CA THR A 515 -58.94 -17.92 -2.87
C THR A 515 -60.44 -17.97 -2.52
N SER A 516 -61.30 -17.32 -3.32
CA SER A 516 -62.76 -17.39 -3.16
C SER A 516 -63.32 -18.81 -3.30
N GLU A 517 -62.58 -19.70 -3.93
CA GLU A 517 -62.94 -21.12 -4.12
C GLU A 517 -62.41 -22.02 -2.99
N GLY A 518 -61.77 -21.46 -1.96
CA GLY A 518 -61.26 -22.22 -0.81
C GLY A 518 -59.88 -22.84 -1.00
N HIS A 519 -59.21 -22.61 -2.14
CA HIS A 519 -57.87 -23.13 -2.41
C HIS A 519 -56.76 -22.19 -1.93
N ALA A 520 -55.57 -22.73 -1.66
CA ALA A 520 -54.40 -21.90 -1.36
C ALA A 520 -54.02 -21.02 -2.57
N VAL A 521 -53.68 -19.75 -2.32
CA VAL A 521 -53.25 -18.82 -3.35
C VAL A 521 -51.91 -19.28 -3.95
N LYS A 522 -51.87 -19.42 -5.28
CA LYS A 522 -50.64 -19.77 -6.02
C LYS A 522 -49.63 -18.63 -5.97
N ASN A 523 -48.33 -18.98 -5.99
CA ASN A 523 -47.20 -18.03 -5.96
C ASN A 523 -47.17 -17.12 -4.71
N LYS A 524 -47.74 -17.59 -3.59
CA LYS A 524 -47.81 -16.86 -2.32
C LYS A 524 -46.44 -16.30 -1.90
N ASP A 525 -45.38 -17.07 -2.07
CA ASP A 525 -44.00 -16.69 -1.72
C ASP A 525 -43.53 -15.41 -2.45
N LEU A 526 -43.77 -15.32 -3.76
CA LEU A 526 -43.42 -14.13 -4.53
C LEU A 526 -44.36 -12.97 -4.23
N TRP A 527 -45.64 -13.22 -3.97
CA TRP A 527 -46.56 -12.16 -3.55
C TRP A 527 -46.17 -11.55 -2.20
N GLU A 528 -45.82 -12.38 -1.22
CA GLU A 528 -45.32 -11.93 0.08
C GLU A 528 -44.02 -11.14 -0.10
N LEU A 529 -43.08 -11.60 -0.94
CA LEU A 529 -41.88 -10.84 -1.22
C LEU A 529 -42.18 -9.48 -1.88
N LEU A 530 -43.01 -9.45 -2.94
CA LEU A 530 -43.38 -8.22 -3.64
C LEU A 530 -44.00 -7.19 -2.71
N LEU A 531 -44.92 -7.60 -1.83
CA LEU A 531 -45.50 -6.71 -0.82
C LEU A 531 -44.42 -6.21 0.16
N GLY A 532 -43.48 -7.07 0.53
CA GLY A 532 -42.34 -6.71 1.35
C GLY A 532 -41.47 -5.65 0.70
N GLU A 533 -41.20 -5.76 -0.61
CA GLU A 533 -40.49 -4.75 -1.40
C GLU A 533 -41.24 -3.42 -1.44
N VAL A 534 -42.55 -3.45 -1.70
CA VAL A 534 -43.39 -2.25 -1.78
C VAL A 534 -43.40 -1.49 -0.44
N GLU A 535 -43.61 -2.21 0.67
CA GLU A 535 -43.53 -1.61 2.00
C GLU A 535 -42.14 -0.99 2.26
N ARG A 536 -41.07 -1.60 1.76
CA ARG A 536 -39.70 -1.12 2.03
C ARG A 536 -39.46 0.18 1.30
N TRP A 537 -39.88 0.23 0.03
CA TRP A 537 -39.76 1.42 -0.78
C TRP A 537 -40.62 2.55 -0.22
N ASP A 538 -41.81 2.25 0.29
CA ASP A 538 -42.67 3.22 0.97
C ASP A 538 -42.01 3.84 2.22
N GLU A 539 -41.43 3.00 3.09
CA GLU A 539 -40.63 3.42 4.26
C GLU A 539 -39.46 4.33 3.86
N GLN A 540 -38.94 4.13 2.64
CA GLN A 540 -37.78 4.82 2.09
C GLN A 540 -38.14 6.00 1.17
N GLY A 541 -39.42 6.35 1.06
CA GLY A 541 -39.91 7.50 0.29
C GLY A 541 -40.07 7.27 -1.22
N LEU A 542 -39.99 6.02 -1.70
CA LEU A 542 -40.24 5.66 -3.10
C LEU A 542 -41.62 5.00 -3.24
N LYS A 543 -42.55 5.67 -3.93
CA LYS A 543 -43.88 5.10 -4.24
C LYS A 543 -43.80 4.17 -5.45
N ILE A 544 -44.53 3.06 -5.40
CA ILE A 544 -44.60 2.10 -6.51
C ILE A 544 -45.99 2.17 -7.14
N GLU A 545 -46.03 2.47 -8.44
CA GLU A 545 -47.23 2.44 -9.27
C GLU A 545 -47.12 1.33 -10.32
N LEU A 546 -48.24 0.69 -10.65
CA LEU A 546 -48.33 -0.32 -11.70
C LEU A 546 -49.14 0.21 -12.86
N TRP A 547 -48.65 0.00 -14.08
CA TRP A 547 -49.36 0.36 -15.31
C TRP A 547 -49.58 -0.86 -16.18
N ARG A 548 -50.85 -1.21 -16.41
CA ARG A 548 -51.22 -2.21 -17.41
C ARG A 548 -51.12 -1.60 -18.81
N ILE A 549 -50.19 -2.10 -19.62
CA ILE A 549 -49.97 -1.64 -21.00
C ILE A 549 -50.42 -2.72 -22.01
N PRO A 550 -50.74 -2.35 -23.26
CA PRO A 550 -50.93 -3.32 -24.34
C PRO A 550 -49.65 -4.12 -24.60
N ARG A 551 -49.80 -5.36 -25.05
CA ARG A 551 -48.65 -6.25 -25.29
C ARG A 551 -47.71 -5.71 -26.37
N GLU A 552 -48.26 -5.00 -27.34
CA GLU A 552 -47.55 -4.36 -28.43
C GLU A 552 -46.56 -3.30 -27.93
N ALA A 553 -46.83 -2.70 -26.77
CA ALA A 553 -45.97 -1.71 -26.12
C ALA A 553 -44.93 -2.34 -25.17
N ASN A 554 -44.92 -3.67 -24.97
CA ASN A 554 -44.00 -4.38 -24.06
C ASN A 554 -43.05 -5.35 -24.80
N THR A 555 -42.82 -5.13 -26.10
CA THR A 555 -42.14 -6.10 -26.97
C THR A 555 -40.69 -6.38 -26.57
N GLU A 556 -39.96 -5.37 -26.09
CA GLU A 556 -38.56 -5.52 -25.67
C GLU A 556 -38.42 -6.38 -24.41
N ALA A 557 -39.30 -6.18 -23.42
CA ALA A 557 -39.30 -6.99 -22.21
C ALA A 557 -39.71 -8.44 -22.52
N ASP A 558 -40.73 -8.66 -23.36
CA ASP A 558 -41.15 -10.01 -23.81
C ASP A 558 -40.02 -10.74 -24.56
N ALA A 559 -39.32 -10.04 -25.45
CA ALA A 559 -38.16 -10.60 -26.16
C ALA A 559 -37.01 -10.97 -25.21
N ALA A 560 -36.69 -10.09 -24.26
CA ALA A 560 -35.65 -10.34 -23.26
C ALA A 560 -36.00 -11.53 -22.33
N ALA A 561 -37.25 -11.61 -21.87
CA ALA A 561 -37.72 -12.69 -21.02
C ALA A 561 -37.71 -14.05 -21.76
N LYS A 562 -38.13 -14.09 -23.03
CA LYS A 562 -38.05 -15.30 -23.88
C LYS A 562 -36.62 -15.76 -24.10
N LYS A 563 -35.69 -14.83 -24.29
CA LYS A 563 -34.26 -15.14 -24.42
C LYS A 563 -33.73 -15.77 -23.13
N ALA A 564 -34.05 -15.18 -21.97
CA ALA A 564 -33.62 -15.69 -20.67
C ALA A 564 -34.21 -17.07 -20.34
N ALA A 565 -35.42 -17.38 -20.81
CA ALA A 565 -36.03 -18.70 -20.66
C ALA A 565 -35.20 -19.83 -21.33
N GLY A 566 -34.33 -19.49 -22.29
CA GLY A 566 -33.44 -20.43 -22.97
C GLY A 566 -32.09 -20.66 -22.27
N GLU A 567 -31.75 -19.91 -21.23
CA GLU A 567 -30.44 -19.93 -20.56
C GLU A 567 -30.32 -21.10 -19.54
N MET A 568 -29.13 -21.27 -18.95
CA MET A 568 -28.93 -22.27 -17.88
C MET A 568 -29.76 -21.92 -16.64
N MET A 569 -30.29 -22.94 -15.96
CA MET A 569 -31.17 -22.75 -14.80
C MET A 569 -30.34 -22.38 -13.58
N GLU A 570 -30.65 -21.25 -12.93
CA GLU A 570 -30.22 -21.03 -11.56
C GLU A 570 -31.12 -21.81 -10.60
N TYR A 571 -30.51 -22.53 -9.65
CA TYR A 571 -31.25 -23.36 -8.72
C TYR A 571 -31.87 -22.54 -7.57
N GLU A 572 -31.17 -21.48 -7.13
CA GLU A 572 -31.55 -20.67 -5.97
C GLU A 572 -32.05 -19.27 -6.37
N PHE A 573 -33.02 -18.72 -5.63
CA PHE A 573 -33.41 -17.32 -5.76
C PHE A 573 -32.26 -16.40 -5.33
N THR A 574 -31.65 -15.75 -6.31
CA THR A 574 -30.59 -14.76 -6.10
C THR A 574 -31.03 -13.36 -6.53
N ASP A 575 -30.45 -12.34 -5.90
CA ASP A 575 -30.49 -10.98 -6.44
C ASP A 575 -29.48 -10.80 -7.59
N GLY A 576 -28.93 -11.91 -8.12
CA GLY A 576 -27.92 -12.05 -9.18
C GLY A 576 -26.74 -11.08 -9.09
N PRO A 577 -25.82 -11.11 -10.07
CA PRO A 577 -24.77 -10.08 -10.16
C PRO A 577 -25.41 -8.71 -10.44
N ALA A 578 -24.80 -7.65 -9.89
CA ALA A 578 -25.14 -6.26 -10.23
C ALA A 578 -25.08 -6.05 -11.74
N VAL A 579 -25.97 -5.21 -12.27
CA VAL A 579 -26.17 -4.96 -13.70
C VAL A 579 -24.84 -4.70 -14.41
N LEU A 580 -24.30 -5.73 -15.06
CA LEU A 580 -23.39 -5.65 -16.19
C LEU A 580 -24.08 -6.40 -17.34
N GLY A 581 -25.18 -5.80 -17.80
CA GLY A 581 -25.93 -6.26 -18.96
C GLY A 581 -25.08 -6.13 -20.22
N SER A 582 -25.20 -7.15 -21.06
CA SER A 582 -24.37 -7.45 -22.22
C SER A 582 -24.44 -6.37 -23.32
N ARG A 583 -23.47 -5.45 -23.30
CA ARG A 583 -22.93 -4.79 -24.50
C ARG A 583 -21.43 -4.65 -24.26
N ALA A 584 -20.60 -5.16 -25.18
CA ALA A 584 -19.16 -5.34 -25.00
C ALA A 584 -18.50 -4.19 -24.21
N LEU A 585 -18.22 -4.43 -22.93
CA LEU A 585 -17.36 -3.56 -22.14
C LEU A 585 -16.03 -3.53 -22.86
N ARG A 586 -15.66 -2.38 -23.43
CA ARG A 586 -14.27 -2.18 -23.84
C ARG A 586 -13.42 -2.35 -22.58
N TYR A 587 -12.68 -3.45 -22.51
CA TYR A 587 -11.78 -3.79 -21.41
C TYR A 587 -10.89 -2.59 -21.09
N LYS A 588 -11.04 -1.95 -19.92
CA LYS A 588 -10.12 -0.87 -19.53
C LYS A 588 -9.02 -1.46 -18.66
N VAL A 589 -7.82 -1.54 -19.22
CA VAL A 589 -6.63 -2.00 -18.51
C VAL A 589 -5.71 -0.80 -18.29
N ILE A 590 -5.32 -0.58 -17.03
CA ILE A 590 -4.26 0.37 -16.69
C ILE A 590 -3.03 -0.45 -16.36
N ALA A 591 -1.98 -0.29 -17.15
CA ALA A 591 -0.65 -0.77 -16.82
C ALA A 591 0.11 0.29 -16.04
N VAL A 592 0.67 -0.10 -14.89
CA VAL A 592 1.46 0.75 -13.99
C VAL A 592 2.88 0.21 -13.99
N GLY A 593 3.79 0.93 -14.65
CA GLY A 593 5.22 0.62 -14.71
C GLY A 593 6.02 1.91 -14.60
N LEU A 594 6.59 2.17 -13.42
CA LEU A 594 7.07 3.50 -13.03
C LEU A 594 8.59 3.62 -13.06
N ASP A 595 9.33 2.51 -12.90
CA ASP A 595 10.78 2.47 -13.06
C ASP A 595 11.19 2.06 -14.49
N HIS A 596 10.33 1.30 -15.16
CA HIS A 596 10.68 0.53 -16.36
C HIS A 596 9.74 0.86 -17.52
N GLN A 597 9.85 2.10 -18.05
CA GLN A 597 9.02 2.57 -19.16
C GLN A 597 9.23 1.73 -20.42
N GLY A 598 8.13 1.27 -21.05
CA GLY A 598 8.15 0.54 -22.33
C GLY A 598 8.38 -0.97 -22.22
N LEU A 599 8.88 -1.48 -21.09
CA LEU A 599 9.22 -2.90 -20.92
C LEU A 599 8.01 -3.84 -20.99
N LEU A 600 6.80 -3.38 -20.66
CA LEU A 600 5.59 -4.18 -20.84
C LEU A 600 5.35 -4.56 -22.31
N GLU A 601 5.60 -3.64 -23.25
CA GLU A 601 5.39 -3.90 -24.68
C GLU A 601 6.49 -4.79 -25.26
N GLU A 602 7.72 -4.66 -24.77
CA GLU A 602 8.83 -5.52 -25.16
C GLU A 602 8.67 -6.95 -24.63
N GLN A 603 8.24 -7.08 -23.37
CA GLN A 603 8.15 -8.37 -22.68
C GLN A 603 6.84 -9.12 -22.98
N TYR A 604 5.74 -8.40 -23.18
CA TYR A 604 4.41 -8.98 -23.41
C TYR A 604 3.67 -8.35 -24.62
N PRO A 605 4.26 -8.39 -25.83
CA PRO A 605 3.65 -7.79 -27.02
C PRO A 605 2.27 -8.40 -27.35
N ASP A 606 2.13 -9.71 -27.19
CA ASP A 606 0.88 -10.43 -27.44
C ASP A 606 -0.22 -10.07 -26.44
N LEU A 607 0.13 -9.87 -25.17
CA LEU A 607 -0.82 -9.42 -24.14
C LEU A 607 -1.33 -8.02 -24.48
N CYS A 608 -0.43 -7.10 -24.80
CA CYS A 608 -0.76 -5.72 -25.19
C CYS A 608 -1.67 -5.69 -26.43
N SER A 609 -1.37 -6.52 -27.42
CA SER A 609 -2.20 -6.66 -28.63
C SER A 609 -3.62 -7.14 -28.30
N VAL A 610 -3.76 -8.20 -27.49
CA VAL A 610 -5.08 -8.72 -27.06
C VAL A 610 -5.87 -7.68 -26.28
N ILE A 611 -5.22 -6.95 -25.36
CA ILE A 611 -5.88 -5.88 -24.59
C ILE A 611 -6.41 -4.79 -25.51
N ARG A 612 -5.60 -4.30 -26.46
CA ARG A 612 -6.02 -3.26 -27.41
C ARG A 612 -7.16 -3.73 -28.33
N ASN A 613 -7.14 -4.99 -28.72
CA ASN A 613 -8.21 -5.57 -29.55
C ASN A 613 -9.54 -5.71 -28.78
N ARG A 614 -9.49 -6.01 -27.48
CA ARG A 614 -10.68 -6.17 -26.62
C ARG A 614 -11.09 -4.88 -25.90
N GLY A 615 -10.28 -3.81 -25.92
CA GLY A 615 -10.53 -2.62 -25.13
C GLY A 615 -9.49 -1.50 -25.26
N SER A 616 -9.05 -0.94 -24.13
CA SER A 616 -8.14 0.20 -24.04
C SER A 616 -7.05 -0.09 -23.01
N LEU A 617 -5.80 0.07 -23.43
CA LEU A 617 -4.61 -0.02 -22.59
C LEU A 617 -4.09 1.39 -22.30
N TYR A 618 -4.08 1.79 -21.04
CA TYR A 618 -3.45 3.02 -20.57
C TYR A 618 -2.16 2.67 -19.83
N GLN A 619 -1.10 3.43 -20.02
CA GLN A 619 0.18 3.22 -19.33
C GLN A 619 0.50 4.41 -18.44
N ALA A 620 0.79 4.15 -17.17
CA ALA A 620 1.30 5.10 -16.21
C ALA A 620 2.80 4.87 -16.01
N SER A 621 3.57 5.94 -16.17
CA SER A 621 5.03 5.92 -16.15
C SER A 621 5.65 6.82 -15.08
N GLY A 622 4.83 7.33 -14.15
CA GLY A 622 5.23 8.12 -12.99
C GLY A 622 4.08 8.28 -12.00
N GLU A 623 4.38 8.78 -10.79
CA GLU A 623 3.39 8.89 -9.70
C GLU A 623 2.15 9.72 -10.12
N THR A 624 2.35 10.88 -10.72
CA THR A 624 1.26 11.79 -11.13
C THR A 624 0.36 11.16 -12.18
N SER A 625 0.93 10.50 -13.20
CA SER A 625 0.14 9.85 -14.25
C SER A 625 -0.59 8.62 -13.73
N ALA A 626 0.02 7.87 -12.81
CA ALA A 626 -0.64 6.77 -12.10
C ALA A 626 -1.85 7.27 -11.31
N LEU A 627 -1.69 8.27 -10.45
CA LEU A 627 -2.80 8.83 -9.66
C LEU A 627 -3.91 9.41 -10.54
N GLN A 628 -3.57 10.05 -11.65
CA GLN A 628 -4.56 10.57 -12.60
C GLN A 628 -5.38 9.45 -13.26
N LEU A 629 -4.71 8.39 -13.74
CA LEU A 629 -5.39 7.25 -14.38
C LEU A 629 -6.20 6.43 -13.37
N LEU A 630 -5.70 6.24 -12.14
CA LEU A 630 -6.41 5.56 -11.05
C LEU A 630 -7.54 6.43 -10.44
N GLY A 631 -7.55 7.74 -10.74
CA GLY A 631 -8.54 8.71 -10.30
C GLY A 631 -9.68 8.96 -11.29
N LEU A 632 -9.70 8.26 -12.44
CA LEU A 632 -10.76 8.41 -13.44
C LEU A 632 -12.14 8.03 -12.87
N GLU A 633 -13.19 8.75 -13.25
CA GLU A 633 -14.57 8.54 -12.77
C GLU A 633 -15.10 7.12 -13.03
N VAL A 634 -14.60 6.47 -14.08
CA VAL A 634 -14.88 5.07 -14.37
C VAL A 634 -13.66 4.24 -13.98
N PRO A 635 -13.76 3.37 -12.95
CA PRO A 635 -12.63 2.57 -12.51
C PRO A 635 -12.20 1.59 -13.62
N PRO A 636 -10.91 1.23 -13.68
CA PRO A 636 -10.42 0.21 -14.62
C PRO A 636 -11.03 -1.16 -14.30
N THR A 637 -11.12 -2.02 -15.32
CA THR A 637 -11.50 -3.43 -15.13
C THR A 637 -10.32 -4.21 -14.55
N VAL A 638 -9.11 -3.90 -15.04
CA VAL A 638 -7.87 -4.54 -14.62
C VAL A 638 -6.79 -3.49 -14.42
N ILE A 639 -6.00 -3.65 -13.35
CA ILE A 639 -4.73 -2.94 -13.14
C ILE A 639 -3.61 -3.96 -13.26
N LEU A 640 -2.69 -3.76 -14.20
CA LEU A 640 -1.50 -4.58 -14.38
C LEU A 640 -0.29 -3.82 -13.81
N ILE A 641 0.34 -4.35 -12.77
CA ILE A 641 1.54 -3.77 -12.17
C ILE A 641 2.74 -4.53 -12.70
N THR A 642 3.66 -3.82 -13.35
CA THR A 642 4.76 -4.43 -14.12
C THR A 642 6.11 -4.30 -13.46
N ASP A 643 6.24 -3.44 -12.44
CA ASP A 643 7.45 -3.27 -11.65
C ASP A 643 7.13 -2.96 -10.18
N GLY A 644 8.14 -3.13 -9.33
CA GLY A 644 8.07 -2.98 -7.88
C GLY A 644 8.08 -1.52 -7.40
N ALA A 645 8.21 -0.54 -8.30
CA ALA A 645 8.24 0.87 -7.95
C ALA A 645 7.03 1.30 -7.09
N VAL A 646 5.89 0.63 -7.30
CA VAL A 646 4.66 0.84 -6.53
C VAL A 646 4.85 0.65 -5.02
N ALA A 647 5.80 -0.18 -4.58
CA ALA A 647 6.11 -0.39 -3.16
C ALA A 647 6.65 0.87 -2.48
N ARG A 648 7.28 1.78 -3.25
CA ARG A 648 7.81 3.07 -2.76
C ARG A 648 6.79 4.20 -2.83
N LEU A 649 5.71 4.03 -3.61
CA LEU A 649 4.69 5.06 -3.82
C LEU A 649 3.43 4.78 -3.03
N THR A 650 3.48 5.10 -1.73
CA THR A 650 2.40 4.85 -0.76
C THR A 650 1.01 5.29 -1.26
N LYS A 651 0.89 6.49 -1.84
CA LYS A 651 -0.40 7.02 -2.31
C LYS A 651 -0.97 6.25 -3.49
N VAL A 652 -0.10 5.87 -4.42
CA VAL A 652 -0.47 5.06 -5.60
C VAL A 652 -0.95 3.69 -5.12
N TRP A 653 -0.20 3.08 -4.21
CA TRP A 653 -0.55 1.77 -3.67
C TRP A 653 -1.86 1.78 -2.87
N GLU A 654 -2.07 2.76 -1.99
CA GLU A 654 -3.33 2.94 -1.25
C GLU A 654 -4.52 3.08 -2.18
N ARG A 655 -4.38 3.86 -3.27
CA ARG A 655 -5.42 4.00 -4.28
C ARG A 655 -5.71 2.69 -5.01
N ILE A 656 -4.68 1.91 -5.32
CA ILE A 656 -4.84 0.57 -5.92
C ILE A 656 -5.56 -0.36 -4.94
N ILE A 657 -5.25 -0.31 -3.64
CA ILE A 657 -5.95 -1.10 -2.61
C ILE A 657 -7.44 -0.73 -2.55
N ASP A 658 -7.78 0.56 -2.62
CA ASP A 658 -9.18 1.01 -2.63
C ASP A 658 -9.94 0.46 -3.85
N LEU A 659 -9.33 0.51 -5.04
CA LEU A 659 -9.92 -0.03 -6.27
C LEU A 659 -10.03 -1.56 -6.24
N LEU A 660 -9.00 -2.25 -5.76
CA LEU A 660 -8.98 -3.70 -5.57
C LEU A 660 -10.13 -4.14 -4.67
N ARG A 661 -10.25 -3.54 -3.48
CA ARG A 661 -11.35 -3.85 -2.55
C ARG A 661 -12.72 -3.48 -3.13
N GLY A 662 -12.77 -2.48 -4.01
CA GLY A 662 -13.96 -2.05 -4.76
C GLY A 662 -14.39 -2.98 -5.89
N GLY A 663 -13.64 -4.03 -6.23
CA GLY A 663 -14.02 -5.01 -7.26
C GLY A 663 -13.09 -5.07 -8.47
N VAL A 664 -12.03 -4.26 -8.53
CA VAL A 664 -11.06 -4.28 -9.63
C VAL A 664 -10.13 -5.49 -9.51
N THR A 665 -9.77 -6.10 -10.63
CA THR A 665 -8.71 -7.12 -10.68
C THR A 665 -7.34 -6.44 -10.77
N VAL A 666 -6.43 -6.76 -9.86
CA VAL A 666 -5.04 -6.30 -9.87
C VAL A 666 -4.14 -7.50 -10.15
N VAL A 667 -3.24 -7.41 -11.12
CA VAL A 667 -2.27 -8.47 -11.45
C VAL A 667 -0.86 -7.91 -11.33
N LEU A 668 -0.05 -8.53 -10.48
CA LEU A 668 1.37 -8.24 -10.27
C LEU A 668 2.19 -9.20 -11.15
N ALA A 669 2.91 -8.67 -12.14
CA ALA A 669 3.63 -9.45 -13.13
C ALA A 669 4.87 -8.70 -13.68
N GLY A 670 5.53 -9.26 -14.69
CA GLY A 670 6.71 -8.64 -15.30
C GLY A 670 7.88 -8.59 -14.33
N PHE A 671 8.51 -7.43 -14.19
CA PHE A 671 9.65 -7.21 -13.30
C PHE A 671 9.25 -6.97 -11.84
N PHE A 672 7.97 -7.04 -11.50
CA PHE A 672 7.50 -6.82 -10.13
C PHE A 672 8.21 -7.71 -9.10
N SER A 673 8.34 -9.02 -9.37
CA SER A 673 8.97 -9.96 -8.44
C SER A 673 10.49 -9.74 -8.29
N SER A 674 11.17 -9.28 -9.33
CA SER A 674 12.62 -9.08 -9.34
C SER A 674 13.07 -7.71 -8.82
N SER A 675 12.18 -6.75 -8.65
CA SER A 675 12.51 -5.34 -8.32
C SER A 675 12.21 -4.95 -6.87
N LEU A 676 11.82 -5.91 -6.03
CA LEU A 676 11.54 -5.69 -4.62
C LEU A 676 12.55 -6.42 -3.75
N ASN A 677 12.94 -5.82 -2.63
CA ASN A 677 13.61 -6.53 -1.54
C ASN A 677 12.58 -7.29 -0.66
N GLU A 678 13.04 -8.04 0.34
CA GLU A 678 12.17 -8.85 1.21
C GLU A 678 11.14 -8.04 2.00
N GLY A 679 11.56 -6.93 2.62
CA GLY A 679 10.66 -6.16 3.45
C GLY A 679 9.73 -5.25 2.65
N GLN A 680 10.17 -4.69 1.52
CA GLN A 680 9.28 -4.00 0.56
C GLN A 680 8.17 -4.94 0.08
N PHE A 681 8.52 -6.18 -0.28
CA PHE A 681 7.55 -7.21 -0.65
C PHE A 681 6.54 -7.44 0.50
N THR A 682 7.06 -7.70 1.71
CA THR A 682 6.23 -7.99 2.88
C THR A 682 5.32 -6.82 3.26
N ARG A 683 5.82 -5.57 3.25
CA ARG A 683 5.04 -4.35 3.53
C ARG A 683 3.89 -4.17 2.54
N LEU A 684 4.16 -4.38 1.26
CA LEU A 684 3.18 -4.18 0.19
C LEU A 684 1.94 -5.04 0.45
N PHE A 685 2.13 -6.32 0.80
CA PHE A 685 1.04 -7.25 1.11
C PHE A 685 0.46 -7.05 2.52
N ALA A 686 1.29 -6.76 3.53
CA ALA A 686 0.83 -6.45 4.88
C ALA A 686 -0.13 -5.25 4.88
N LYS A 687 0.12 -4.23 4.06
CA LYS A 687 -0.76 -3.05 3.90
C LYS A 687 -2.13 -3.41 3.32
N ILE A 688 -2.24 -4.46 2.51
CA ILE A 688 -3.52 -5.01 2.04
C ILE A 688 -4.25 -5.79 3.16
N GLY A 689 -3.49 -6.35 4.11
CA GLY A 689 -3.95 -7.29 5.13
C GLY A 689 -3.66 -8.75 4.80
N LEU A 690 -2.71 -9.02 3.91
CA LEU A 690 -2.29 -10.36 3.52
C LEU A 690 -0.96 -10.71 4.20
N PRO A 691 -0.80 -11.91 4.78
CA PRO A 691 0.43 -12.32 5.49
C PRO A 691 1.52 -12.82 4.53
N TRP A 692 1.48 -12.43 3.26
CA TRP A 692 2.34 -12.97 2.21
C TRP A 692 3.79 -12.54 2.42
N GLU A 693 4.69 -13.51 2.37
CA GLU A 693 6.13 -13.31 2.53
C GLU A 693 6.89 -13.82 1.31
N ARG A 694 8.09 -13.30 1.11
CA ARG A 694 8.97 -13.70 0.01
C ARG A 694 9.37 -15.18 0.17
N GLY A 695 9.10 -15.96 -0.86
CA GLY A 695 9.44 -17.38 -0.91
C GLY A 695 10.83 -17.64 -1.44
N SER A 696 11.08 -18.91 -1.75
CA SER A 696 12.27 -19.35 -2.45
C SER A 696 12.41 -18.70 -3.85
N TYR A 697 13.64 -18.56 -4.35
CA TYR A 697 13.91 -18.10 -5.71
C TYR A 697 14.91 -19.04 -6.39
N HIS A 698 14.38 -19.93 -7.23
CA HIS A 698 15.16 -20.92 -7.96
C HIS A 698 14.43 -21.34 -9.23
N ARG A 699 15.13 -22.06 -10.11
CA ARG A 699 14.49 -22.66 -11.28
C ARG A 699 13.72 -23.90 -10.84
N ALA A 700 12.43 -23.95 -11.18
CA ALA A 700 11.52 -25.01 -10.73
C ALA A 700 10.49 -25.35 -11.82
N THR A 701 10.10 -26.63 -11.88
CA THR A 701 8.96 -27.08 -12.65
C THR A 701 7.70 -26.97 -11.80
N VAL A 702 6.81 -26.05 -12.15
CA VAL A 702 5.56 -25.82 -11.44
C VAL A 702 4.41 -26.52 -12.13
N LYS A 703 3.39 -26.91 -11.36
CA LYS A 703 2.19 -27.60 -11.87
C LYS A 703 0.90 -26.86 -11.54
N LEU A 704 -0.02 -26.88 -12.50
CA LEU A 704 -1.36 -26.31 -12.39
C LEU A 704 -2.19 -27.06 -11.35
N ARG A 705 -2.83 -26.31 -10.45
CA ARG A 705 -3.79 -26.83 -9.47
C ARG A 705 -5.21 -26.66 -9.97
N HIS A 706 -5.73 -27.70 -10.63
CA HIS A 706 -7.11 -27.69 -11.15
C HIS A 706 -8.17 -27.33 -10.11
N GLN A 707 -7.96 -27.66 -8.83
CA GLN A 707 -8.91 -27.35 -7.74
C GLN A 707 -8.96 -25.85 -7.40
N SER A 708 -7.88 -25.11 -7.65
CA SER A 708 -7.74 -23.68 -7.35
C SER A 708 -8.08 -22.79 -8.55
N VAL A 709 -8.35 -23.40 -9.72
CA VAL A 709 -8.55 -22.71 -11.00
C VAL A 709 -9.93 -23.01 -11.55
N PRO A 710 -10.69 -21.99 -12.03
CA PRO A 710 -11.98 -22.21 -12.66
C PRO A 710 -11.92 -23.22 -13.82
N ALA A 711 -12.90 -24.15 -13.87
CA ALA A 711 -12.91 -25.26 -14.82
C ALA A 711 -12.81 -24.84 -16.30
N HIS A 712 -13.39 -23.69 -16.66
CA HIS A 712 -13.34 -23.18 -18.04
C HIS A 712 -11.92 -22.79 -18.48
N LEU A 713 -11.00 -22.51 -17.55
CA LEU A 713 -9.62 -22.13 -17.85
C LEU A 713 -8.68 -23.32 -17.96
N HIS A 714 -9.08 -24.53 -17.54
CA HIS A 714 -8.20 -25.71 -17.47
C HIS A 714 -7.55 -26.06 -18.81
N ASN A 715 -8.24 -25.84 -19.92
CA ASN A 715 -7.72 -26.14 -21.26
C ASN A 715 -6.93 -24.97 -21.87
N SER A 716 -7.00 -23.78 -21.27
CA SER A 716 -6.34 -22.56 -21.76
C SER A 716 -5.00 -22.28 -21.07
N LEU A 717 -4.69 -23.03 -20.01
CA LEU A 717 -3.53 -22.84 -19.16
C LEU A 717 -2.57 -24.04 -19.28
N PRO A 718 -1.25 -23.81 -19.24
CA PRO A 718 -0.27 -24.90 -19.28
C PRO A 718 -0.38 -25.78 -18.04
N VAL A 719 -0.35 -27.10 -18.21
CA VAL A 719 -0.47 -28.07 -17.10
C VAL A 719 0.78 -28.07 -16.22
N GLU A 720 1.96 -27.96 -16.83
CA GLU A 720 3.22 -27.73 -16.15
C GLU A 720 4.06 -26.72 -16.95
N ASP A 721 4.94 -26.01 -16.25
CA ASP A 721 5.88 -25.07 -16.85
C ASP A 721 7.19 -25.03 -16.06
N SER A 722 8.31 -24.88 -16.76
CA SER A 722 9.64 -24.76 -16.16
C SER A 722 10.08 -23.31 -16.16
N GLN A 723 9.97 -22.66 -15.01
CA GLN A 723 10.22 -21.23 -14.83
C GLN A 723 11.29 -20.98 -13.76
N LYS A 724 11.71 -19.71 -13.60
CA LYS A 724 12.55 -19.27 -12.46
C LYS A 724 11.76 -18.26 -11.62
N PRO A 725 10.66 -18.68 -10.97
CA PRO A 725 9.78 -17.76 -10.27
C PRO A 725 10.36 -17.39 -8.90
N LEU A 726 10.06 -16.18 -8.46
CA LEU A 726 10.04 -15.89 -7.04
C LEU A 726 8.75 -16.47 -6.44
N PHE A 727 8.88 -17.39 -5.51
CA PHE A 727 7.74 -17.98 -4.84
C PHE A 727 7.17 -17.06 -3.75
N VAL A 728 5.95 -17.32 -3.30
CA VAL A 728 5.29 -16.62 -2.18
C VAL A 728 4.87 -17.61 -1.10
N LYS A 729 5.20 -17.29 0.16
CA LYS A 729 4.84 -18.07 1.35
C LYS A 729 3.60 -17.49 2.03
N ASN A 730 3.00 -18.26 2.95
CA ASN A 730 1.84 -17.89 3.75
C ASN A 730 0.59 -17.52 2.92
N VAL A 731 0.41 -18.21 1.79
CA VAL A 731 -0.72 -18.05 0.89
C VAL A 731 -1.78 -19.11 1.18
N ASP A 732 -3.06 -18.75 1.15
CA ASP A 732 -4.15 -19.72 1.19
C ASP A 732 -4.03 -20.69 0.02
N LYS A 733 -4.04 -22.01 0.29
CA LYS A 733 -3.84 -23.04 -0.73
C LYS A 733 -4.86 -22.99 -1.86
N SER A 734 -6.07 -22.50 -1.60
CA SER A 734 -7.12 -22.32 -2.61
C SER A 734 -6.83 -21.18 -3.59
N ALA A 735 -5.96 -20.24 -3.22
CA ALA A 735 -5.52 -19.15 -4.09
C ALA A 735 -4.29 -19.53 -4.94
N ILE A 736 -3.58 -20.60 -4.63
CA ILE A 736 -2.37 -21.01 -5.36
C ILE A 736 -2.77 -21.72 -6.66
N TRP A 737 -2.47 -21.11 -7.81
CA TRP A 737 -2.71 -21.70 -9.14
C TRP A 737 -1.56 -22.62 -9.55
N TYR A 738 -0.31 -22.21 -9.30
CA TYR A 738 0.88 -23.00 -9.62
C TYR A 738 1.81 -23.07 -8.43
N ALA A 739 2.33 -24.28 -8.17
CA ALA A 739 3.33 -24.56 -7.14
C ALA A 739 4.30 -25.64 -7.60
N GLU A 740 5.46 -25.72 -6.95
CA GLU A 740 6.39 -26.83 -7.14
C GLU A 740 5.84 -28.09 -6.45
N SER A 741 6.08 -29.27 -7.04
CA SER A 741 5.60 -30.52 -6.44
C SER A 741 6.32 -30.87 -5.14
N SER A 742 7.60 -30.51 -5.01
CA SER A 742 8.42 -30.72 -3.82
C SER A 742 8.06 -29.77 -2.67
N ASN A 743 7.63 -28.54 -2.97
CA ASN A 743 7.21 -27.54 -1.98
C ASN A 743 5.82 -26.97 -2.32
N PRO A 744 4.74 -27.70 -2.00
CA PRO A 744 3.39 -27.29 -2.35
C PRO A 744 2.84 -26.15 -1.48
N ASN A 745 3.56 -25.69 -0.47
CA ASN A 745 3.09 -24.61 0.40
C ASN A 745 3.50 -23.23 -0.12
N GLU A 746 4.36 -23.17 -1.13
CA GLU A 746 4.76 -21.93 -1.78
C GLU A 746 4.09 -21.80 -3.17
N GLY A 747 3.52 -20.64 -3.44
CA GLY A 747 2.87 -20.35 -4.72
C GLY A 747 3.82 -19.63 -5.66
N ALA A 748 4.05 -20.18 -6.86
CA ALA A 748 4.71 -19.45 -7.95
C ALA A 748 3.73 -18.53 -8.68
N VAL A 749 2.45 -18.91 -8.69
CA VAL A 749 1.35 -18.13 -9.25
C VAL A 749 0.17 -18.21 -8.29
N VAL A 750 -0.35 -17.04 -7.91
CA VAL A 750 -1.40 -16.91 -6.88
C VAL A 750 -2.50 -15.99 -7.40
N PHE A 751 -3.76 -16.33 -7.12
CA PHE A 751 -4.93 -15.51 -7.44
C PHE A 751 -5.91 -15.51 -6.27
N ALA A 752 -5.81 -14.50 -5.40
CA ALA A 752 -6.57 -14.39 -4.17
C ALA A 752 -7.72 -13.38 -4.25
N SER A 753 -8.77 -13.60 -3.45
CA SER A 753 -9.84 -12.61 -3.27
C SER A 753 -9.42 -11.57 -2.24
N VAL A 754 -9.62 -10.28 -2.55
CA VAL A 754 -9.36 -9.17 -1.63
C VAL A 754 -10.53 -8.18 -1.73
N GLY A 755 -11.33 -8.08 -0.66
CA GLY A 755 -12.60 -7.36 -0.73
C GLY A 755 -13.50 -7.96 -1.83
N ASN A 756 -14.01 -7.12 -2.73
CA ASN A 756 -14.80 -7.56 -3.88
C ASN A 756 -13.95 -7.88 -5.12
N GLY A 757 -12.64 -7.61 -5.10
CA GLY A 757 -11.76 -7.79 -6.25
C GLY A 757 -10.88 -9.03 -6.17
N LYS A 758 -9.93 -9.11 -7.11
CA LYS A 758 -8.98 -10.23 -7.25
C LYS A 758 -7.55 -9.71 -7.35
N LEU A 759 -6.65 -10.30 -6.58
CA LEU A 759 -5.22 -10.01 -6.61
C LEU A 759 -4.46 -11.21 -7.18
N GLY A 760 -3.88 -11.01 -8.36
CA GLY A 760 -2.99 -11.95 -9.01
C GLY A 760 -1.52 -11.63 -8.76
N TYR A 761 -0.71 -12.66 -8.57
CA TYR A 761 0.74 -12.59 -8.50
C TYR A 761 1.35 -13.65 -9.41
N VAL A 762 2.28 -13.24 -10.26
CA VAL A 762 3.08 -14.11 -11.13
C VAL A 762 4.55 -13.89 -10.79
N GLY A 763 5.18 -14.90 -10.21
CA GLY A 763 6.56 -14.80 -9.72
C GLY A 763 7.63 -14.82 -10.81
N ASP A 764 7.28 -15.29 -12.01
CA ASP A 764 8.20 -15.39 -13.15
C ASP A 764 8.27 -14.10 -13.96
N CYS A 765 9.49 -13.65 -14.17
CA CYS A 765 9.86 -12.40 -14.86
C CYS A 765 10.37 -12.66 -16.29
N SER A 766 10.19 -13.86 -16.86
CA SER A 766 10.80 -14.21 -18.15
C SER A 766 10.03 -13.70 -19.38
N GLY A 767 8.74 -13.37 -19.23
CA GLY A 767 7.88 -13.05 -20.38
C GLY A 767 7.51 -14.27 -21.23
N SER A 768 7.63 -15.50 -20.70
CA SER A 768 7.32 -16.73 -21.44
C SER A 768 5.87 -16.77 -21.96
N GLU A 769 5.62 -17.63 -22.97
CA GLU A 769 4.26 -17.89 -23.47
C GLU A 769 3.34 -18.40 -22.34
N ALA A 770 3.87 -19.24 -21.44
CA ALA A 770 3.16 -19.73 -20.28
C ALA A 770 2.74 -18.60 -19.33
N SER A 771 3.69 -17.74 -18.94
CA SER A 771 3.42 -16.55 -18.11
C SER A 771 2.42 -15.61 -18.79
N THR A 772 2.51 -15.43 -20.11
CA THR A 772 1.56 -14.64 -20.90
C THR A 772 0.14 -15.23 -20.87
N ALA A 773 0.00 -16.55 -21.03
CA ALA A 773 -1.30 -17.23 -20.96
C ALA A 773 -1.94 -17.10 -19.57
N ILE A 774 -1.13 -17.24 -18.52
CA ILE A 774 -1.56 -17.08 -17.12
C ILE A 774 -2.06 -15.66 -16.86
N ILE A 775 -1.31 -14.65 -17.28
CA ILE A 775 -1.70 -13.23 -17.11
C ILE A 775 -2.98 -12.94 -17.90
N LYS A 776 -3.10 -13.43 -19.15
CA LYS A 776 -4.35 -13.30 -19.94
C LYS A 776 -5.54 -13.90 -19.21
N ALA A 777 -5.39 -15.08 -18.61
CA ALA A 777 -6.45 -15.75 -17.85
C ALA A 777 -6.86 -14.96 -16.60
N MET A 778 -5.90 -14.48 -15.80
CA MET A 778 -6.19 -13.64 -14.63
C MET A 778 -6.89 -12.33 -15.00
N CYS A 779 -6.51 -11.73 -16.12
CA CYS A 779 -7.15 -10.54 -16.66
C CYS A 779 -8.52 -10.80 -17.30
N GLY A 780 -9.01 -12.05 -17.36
CA GLY A 780 -10.28 -12.39 -18.03
C GLY A 780 -10.24 -12.20 -19.55
N LEU A 781 -9.05 -12.28 -20.15
CA LEU A 781 -8.79 -12.11 -21.58
C LEU A 781 -8.60 -13.44 -22.32
N SER A 782 -8.68 -14.57 -21.62
CA SER A 782 -8.68 -15.89 -22.26
C SER A 782 -9.89 -16.07 -23.19
N PRO A 783 -9.79 -16.92 -24.23
CA PRO A 783 -10.88 -17.26 -25.14
C PRO A 783 -12.09 -17.88 -24.45
#